data_AF-A0A1B8H4Y2-F1
#
_entry.id   AF-A0A1B8H4Y2-F1
#
_cell.length_a   1.000
_cell.length_b   1.000
_cell.length_c   1.000
_cell.angle_alpha   90.00
_cell.angle_beta   90.00
_cell.angle_gamma   90.00
#
_symmetry.space_group_name_H-M   'P 1'
#
loop_
_entity.id
_entity.type
_entity.pdbx_description
1 polymer ?
#
loop_
_entity_poly.entity_id
_entity_poly.type
_entity_poly.pdbx_seq_one_letter_code
_entity_poly.pdbx_strand_id
1 'polypeptide(L)'
;MSDNKQKVFKQSLLTLMFFSGTSFSFAAMDYKLSALETIGQATAISADGSVVGGTYEIASDSYRPFLMKNGQSVDLSKIQEEGKNTYITGISADGNVITGSIRDMSSGGVSRAYIYNTDTGYLYLSDDSSFEETSSNAVSGDGKTMVGIADSRAFRFSEEKGFSLLDSADTAFSSANGVNKDGSVIVGRSTNKQKNLQAFKYTDSTGVVSLGSLIKDNKGESSASAISSNGLVTVGWSVANENDDMHAFRHTDIEGMRDLGTLRKDNSGFSMASSVSRDGQFIVGSSSNEDDYSRGFVYVSDEKKMYELKPLENNLTGESSAEAISDDGKVVAGYVQGDNNETTAVLWKLNYTPEQIIPPEPVIPLTPLEPSKPVIPVTPLEPSKPVIPLTPLEPSKPIGPEISNPVDVNKTRRSVSRMANSSDQILDLYQTALYNLADSRCQMGSDSYCAGLFTQYDSVQKNNRVATGLFGSFRLRAENWTTGASLNFANNTNLAEGYDTRGSNHPAVGAWLRYQENMDNTGLNSELSAAFLQQGLEITRKAQKNSEEGKGYSDIKGYYVSLQTGYGFALSEQTNITPLAALKYHDVSRAGYTESDNINFPAVYGRAGNKNLDLQLGVNINHHINESIELDGGIGADIRINHKRDDFTGLIRYVNDSDYIYYRGESQSVKPYVHAGLNYAITPDSTLRANVGYHTTDYRNDGVQVGLNYSYHW
;
A
#
# COMPACT_ATOMS: atom_id res chain seq x y z
N MET A 1 37.54 -45.40 -5.48
CA MET A 1 38.08 -44.65 -4.33
C MET A 1 37.84 -43.16 -4.56
N SER A 2 36.57 -42.82 -4.71
CA SER A 2 35.98 -41.49 -4.64
C SER A 2 34.99 -41.53 -3.48
N ASP A 3 34.70 -40.38 -2.88
CA ASP A 3 33.51 -40.06 -2.04
C ASP A 3 33.75 -39.45 -0.66
N ASN A 4 34.99 -39.26 -0.18
CA ASN A 4 35.17 -38.79 1.21
C ASN A 4 36.08 -37.58 1.45
N LYS A 5 36.31 -36.72 0.45
CA LYS A 5 37.02 -35.42 0.66
C LYS A 5 36.40 -34.21 -0.04
N GLN A 6 35.11 -34.27 -0.38
CA GLN A 6 34.37 -33.12 -0.96
C GLN A 6 33.34 -32.50 0.00
N LYS A 7 33.28 -32.97 1.26
CA LYS A 7 32.25 -32.57 2.25
C LYS A 7 32.71 -31.58 3.35
N VAL A 8 33.92 -31.01 3.30
CA VAL A 8 34.44 -30.16 4.40
C VAL A 8 35.00 -28.79 3.96
N PHE A 9 34.84 -28.35 2.72
CA PHE A 9 35.41 -27.04 2.33
C PHE A 9 34.64 -26.30 1.22
N LYS A 10 33.36 -25.99 1.49
CA LYS A 10 32.57 -24.98 0.76
C LYS A 10 31.57 -24.31 1.72
N GLN A 11 32.10 -23.58 2.70
CA GLN A 11 31.34 -22.73 3.63
C GLN A 11 31.82 -21.26 3.56
N SER A 12 32.49 -20.87 2.48
CA SER A 12 32.84 -19.48 2.20
C SER A 12 32.94 -19.29 0.70
N LEU A 13 32.26 -18.27 0.18
CA LEU A 13 32.35 -17.72 -1.18
C LEU A 13 32.05 -18.70 -2.36
N LEU A 14 30.88 -18.55 -2.98
CA LEU A 14 30.60 -18.99 -4.36
C LEU A 14 29.46 -18.10 -4.94
N THR A 15 29.73 -16.95 -5.56
CA THR A 15 30.22 -16.73 -6.95
C THR A 15 29.17 -17.02 -8.07
N LEU A 16 28.41 -15.97 -8.43
CA LEU A 16 28.25 -15.31 -9.75
C LEU A 16 27.80 -16.05 -11.06
N MET A 17 26.76 -15.44 -11.68
CA MET A 17 26.33 -15.29 -13.12
C MET A 17 25.66 -16.48 -13.87
N PHE A 18 24.65 -16.34 -14.77
CA PHE A 18 24.58 -15.56 -16.05
C PHE A 18 23.12 -15.32 -16.62
N PHE A 19 22.85 -14.09 -17.15
CA PHE A 19 22.07 -13.59 -18.35
C PHE A 19 20.64 -14.12 -18.73
N SER A 20 19.66 -13.40 -19.32
CA SER A 20 19.44 -12.04 -19.86
C SER A 20 17.94 -11.81 -20.21
N GLY A 21 17.45 -10.56 -20.28
CA GLY A 21 16.22 -10.19 -21.03
C GLY A 21 15.19 -9.28 -20.33
N THR A 22 15.36 -7.96 -20.42
CA THR A 22 14.53 -6.87 -19.84
C THR A 22 13.13 -6.69 -20.47
N SER A 23 12.14 -6.12 -19.76
CA SER A 23 11.84 -4.66 -19.82
C SER A 23 10.92 -4.14 -18.70
N PHE A 24 11.28 -2.96 -18.18
CA PHE A 24 10.62 -2.11 -17.15
C PHE A 24 10.23 -0.74 -17.74
N SER A 25 9.50 0.10 -16.99
CA SER A 25 9.60 1.56 -17.08
C SER A 25 9.41 2.26 -15.72
N PHE A 26 10.44 3.03 -15.33
CA PHE A 26 10.51 4.06 -14.28
C PHE A 26 11.26 5.27 -14.90
N ALA A 27 10.93 6.50 -14.52
CA ALA A 27 11.70 7.73 -14.82
C ALA A 27 11.73 8.56 -13.53
N ALA A 28 12.81 9.20 -13.08
CA ALA A 28 14.13 9.42 -13.62
C ALA A 28 15.17 9.35 -12.47
N MET A 29 16.17 8.48 -12.62
CA MET A 29 17.45 8.50 -11.91
C MET A 29 18.50 8.12 -12.93
N ASP A 30 19.52 8.95 -13.08
CA ASP A 30 20.55 8.83 -14.11
C ASP A 30 21.63 7.82 -13.65
N TYR A 31 21.25 6.56 -13.48
CA TYR A 31 22.21 5.46 -13.34
C TYR A 31 21.66 4.15 -13.88
N LYS A 32 22.53 3.38 -14.55
CA LYS A 32 22.22 2.10 -15.17
C LYS A 32 21.74 1.10 -14.11
N LEU A 33 20.42 0.89 -14.07
CA LEU A 33 19.71 -0.16 -13.33
C LEU A 33 20.23 -1.60 -13.60
N SER A 34 21.09 -1.78 -14.61
CA SER A 34 21.80 -3.03 -14.92
C SER A 34 23.00 -3.32 -14.01
N ALA A 35 23.27 -2.46 -13.03
CA ALA A 35 24.39 -2.56 -12.10
C ALA A 35 23.97 -2.85 -10.65
N LEU A 36 22.71 -3.22 -10.40
CA LEU A 36 22.27 -3.70 -9.08
C LEU A 36 22.21 -5.22 -9.12
N GLU A 37 23.22 -5.87 -8.55
CA GLU A 37 23.11 -7.28 -8.16
C GLU A 37 22.06 -7.35 -7.03
N THR A 38 21.17 -8.35 -7.09
CA THR A 38 20.11 -8.57 -6.11
C THR A 38 20.64 -8.64 -4.67
N ILE A 39 20.00 -7.95 -3.73
CA ILE A 39 19.80 -8.23 -2.28
C ILE A 39 19.61 -6.88 -1.54
N GLY A 40 18.45 -6.68 -0.92
CA GLY A 40 18.24 -5.63 0.09
C GLY A 40 17.85 -6.27 1.41
N GLN A 41 18.64 -6.09 2.46
CA GLN A 41 18.24 -6.49 3.81
C GLN A 41 17.48 -5.32 4.44
N ALA A 42 16.19 -5.50 4.72
CA ALA A 42 15.46 -4.59 5.60
C ALA A 42 15.93 -4.86 7.03
N THR A 43 16.54 -3.86 7.67
CA THR A 43 17.17 -4.01 8.99
C THR A 43 16.41 -3.28 10.09
N ALA A 44 15.51 -2.34 9.74
CA ALA A 44 14.77 -1.56 10.71
C ALA A 44 13.41 -1.08 10.19
N ILE A 45 12.46 -0.91 11.11
CA ILE A 45 11.08 -0.46 10.84
C ILE A 45 10.59 0.47 11.96
N SER A 46 9.81 1.50 11.62
CA SER A 46 9.13 2.36 12.62
C SER A 46 8.03 1.61 13.37
N ALA A 47 7.56 2.15 14.50
CA ALA A 47 6.59 1.46 15.37
C ALA A 47 5.23 1.22 14.69
N ASP A 48 4.85 2.09 13.76
CA ASP A 48 3.64 1.97 12.95
C ASP A 48 3.86 1.27 11.59
N GLY A 49 5.10 0.90 11.28
CA GLY A 49 5.48 0.29 10.01
C GLY A 49 5.65 1.26 8.83
N SER A 50 5.43 2.56 9.03
CA SER A 50 5.41 3.58 7.96
C SER A 50 6.78 4.00 7.43
N VAL A 51 7.86 3.56 8.08
CA VAL A 51 9.24 3.78 7.61
C VAL A 51 10.00 2.48 7.69
N VAL A 52 10.53 2.03 6.55
CA VAL A 52 11.37 0.83 6.44
C VAL A 52 12.69 1.23 5.84
N GLY A 53 13.78 0.84 6.49
CA GLY A 53 15.12 1.11 6.03
C GLY A 53 15.97 -0.14 6.01
N GLY A 54 17.00 -0.11 5.17
CA GLY A 54 17.88 -1.23 4.97
C GLY A 54 19.06 -0.90 4.09
N THR A 55 19.74 -1.92 3.61
CA THR A 55 20.93 -1.78 2.79
C THR A 55 20.91 -2.77 1.63
N TYR A 56 21.27 -2.29 0.44
CA TYR A 56 21.49 -3.11 -0.75
C TYR A 56 22.97 -3.35 -0.99
N GLU A 57 23.33 -4.52 -1.48
CA GLU A 57 24.63 -4.72 -2.13
C GLU A 57 24.50 -4.34 -3.61
N ILE A 58 25.37 -3.46 -4.10
CA ILE A 58 25.33 -2.96 -5.48
C ILE A 58 26.44 -3.56 -6.35
N ALA A 59 27.50 -4.07 -5.72
CA ALA A 59 28.57 -4.87 -6.31
C ALA A 59 29.28 -5.57 -5.15
N SER A 60 30.05 -6.62 -5.42
CA SER A 60 30.85 -7.33 -4.39
C SER A 60 31.51 -6.35 -3.42
N ASP A 61 31.11 -6.43 -2.15
CA ASP A 61 31.61 -5.59 -1.04
C ASP A 61 31.30 -4.08 -1.14
N SER A 62 30.27 -3.71 -1.90
CA SER A 62 29.79 -2.34 -2.08
C SER A 62 28.32 -2.22 -1.66
N TYR A 63 28.05 -1.49 -0.59
CA TYR A 63 26.75 -1.45 0.06
C TYR A 63 26.16 -0.03 0.11
N ARG A 64 24.88 0.10 -0.24
CA ARG A 64 24.14 1.38 -0.27
C ARG A 64 22.88 1.32 0.58
N PRO A 65 22.55 2.40 1.32
CA PRO A 65 21.39 2.39 2.19
C PRO A 65 20.14 2.67 1.36
N PHE A 66 18.99 2.29 1.92
CA PHE A 66 17.69 2.69 1.41
C PHE A 66 16.74 2.99 2.52
N LEU A 67 15.85 3.92 2.25
CA LEU A 67 14.84 4.29 3.20
C LEU A 67 13.56 4.59 2.43
N MET A 68 12.52 3.88 2.82
CA MET A 68 11.17 4.08 2.36
C MET A 68 10.43 4.74 3.51
N LYS A 69 9.96 5.97 3.31
CA LYS A 69 9.08 6.69 4.22
C LYS A 69 7.84 7.05 3.42
N ASN A 70 6.64 6.72 3.88
CA ASN A 70 5.46 7.10 3.12
C ASN A 70 5.41 6.46 1.70
N GLY A 71 6.04 5.28 1.54
CA GLY A 71 6.12 4.51 0.30
C GLY A 71 7.02 5.15 -0.76
N GLN A 72 7.68 6.26 -0.40
CA GLN A 72 8.57 7.03 -1.24
C GLN A 72 10.02 6.78 -0.81
N SER A 73 10.90 6.69 -1.80
CA SER A 73 12.34 6.69 -1.52
C SER A 73 12.71 8.04 -0.92
N VAL A 74 13.31 8.02 0.27
CA VAL A 74 13.95 9.20 0.83
C VAL A 74 15.28 9.40 0.13
N ASP A 75 15.60 10.65 -0.21
CA ASP A 75 16.93 10.99 -0.73
C ASP A 75 17.96 10.83 0.40
N LEU A 76 18.85 9.86 0.22
CA LEU A 76 19.94 9.54 1.14
C LEU A 76 21.30 9.98 0.61
N SER A 77 21.35 10.83 -0.43
CA SER A 77 22.59 11.33 -1.01
C SER A 77 23.52 11.99 0.02
N LYS A 78 22.96 12.61 1.07
CA LYS A 78 23.73 13.21 2.18
C LYS A 78 24.53 12.21 3.01
N ILE A 79 24.07 10.97 3.12
CA ILE A 79 24.72 9.90 3.90
C ILE A 79 25.44 8.87 3.00
N GLN A 80 25.46 9.13 1.69
CA GLN A 80 26.09 8.28 0.70
C GLN A 80 27.38 8.94 0.22
N GLU A 81 28.51 8.32 0.53
CA GLU A 81 29.82 8.80 0.12
C GLU A 81 30.45 7.85 -0.91
N GLU A 82 31.18 8.42 -1.87
CA GLU A 82 31.94 7.64 -2.85
C GLU A 82 33.06 6.85 -2.14
N GLY A 83 33.20 5.57 -2.47
CA GLY A 83 34.18 4.68 -1.83
C GLY A 83 33.83 4.20 -0.40
N LYS A 84 32.65 4.54 0.13
CA LYS A 84 32.17 4.09 1.45
C LYS A 84 30.89 3.27 1.38
N ASN A 85 30.78 2.29 2.29
CA ASN A 85 29.59 1.45 2.46
C ASN A 85 28.71 2.03 3.57
N THR A 86 27.42 2.24 3.30
CA THR A 86 26.50 2.81 4.31
C THR A 86 25.43 1.79 4.69
N TYR A 87 25.32 1.57 6.00
CA TYR A 87 24.38 0.64 6.61
C TYR A 87 23.32 1.40 7.39
N ILE A 88 22.06 0.96 7.33
CA ILE A 88 21.00 1.40 8.25
C ILE A 88 20.84 0.31 9.31
N THR A 89 20.80 0.69 10.58
CA THR A 89 20.68 -0.27 11.70
C THR A 89 19.55 0.07 12.66
N GLY A 90 19.01 1.30 12.64
CA GLY A 90 17.92 1.69 13.52
C GLY A 90 17.03 2.80 12.95
N ILE A 91 15.75 2.75 13.30
CA ILE A 91 14.72 3.75 12.95
C ILE A 91 13.90 4.04 14.20
N SER A 92 13.66 5.31 14.52
CA SER A 92 12.83 5.72 15.64
C SER A 92 11.36 5.33 15.45
N ALA A 93 10.57 5.32 16.53
CA ALA A 93 9.17 4.87 16.48
C ALA A 93 8.31 5.71 15.53
N ASP A 94 8.63 7.01 15.38
CA ASP A 94 7.99 7.94 14.46
C ASP A 94 8.61 7.95 13.05
N GLY A 95 9.68 7.17 12.82
CA GLY A 95 10.35 7.08 11.52
C GLY A 95 11.21 8.29 11.15
N ASN A 96 11.39 9.26 12.05
CA ASN A 96 12.07 10.51 11.73
C ASN A 96 13.59 10.44 11.88
N VAL A 97 14.08 9.63 12.82
CA VAL A 97 15.50 9.48 13.13
C VAL A 97 15.99 8.12 12.65
N ILE A 98 17.04 8.15 11.83
CA ILE A 98 17.69 6.98 11.26
C ILE A 98 19.11 6.92 11.80
N THR A 99 19.53 5.75 12.22
CA THR A 99 20.91 5.53 12.66
C THR A 99 21.55 4.41 11.87
N GLY A 100 22.86 4.46 11.78
CA GLY A 100 23.60 3.46 11.05
C GLY A 100 25.10 3.69 11.11
N SER A 101 25.80 3.07 10.17
CA SER A 101 27.25 3.10 10.10
C SER A 101 27.73 3.32 8.68
N ILE A 102 28.77 4.15 8.51
CA ILE A 102 29.46 4.37 7.25
C ILE A 102 30.86 3.80 7.38
N ARG A 103 31.17 2.81 6.53
CA ARG A 103 32.45 2.11 6.51
C ARG A 103 33.29 2.57 5.32
N ASP A 104 34.49 3.07 5.61
CA ASP A 104 35.43 3.53 4.60
C ASP A 104 36.33 2.37 4.13
N MET A 105 36.12 1.95 2.89
CA MET A 105 36.84 0.81 2.31
C MET A 105 38.27 1.17 1.90
N SER A 106 38.63 2.45 1.84
CA SER A 106 39.96 2.93 1.45
C SER A 106 40.94 3.05 2.63
N SER A 107 40.44 3.11 3.86
CA SER A 107 41.22 3.35 5.08
C SER A 107 41.37 2.11 5.98
N GLY A 108 41.33 0.91 5.39
CA GLY A 108 41.39 -0.35 6.16
C GLY A 108 40.06 -0.74 6.82
N GLY A 109 38.94 -0.10 6.43
CA GLY A 109 37.60 -0.50 6.83
C GLY A 109 37.07 0.19 8.09
N VAL A 110 37.56 1.38 8.43
CA VAL A 110 37.11 2.14 9.61
C VAL A 110 35.62 2.50 9.47
N SER A 111 34.83 2.18 10.50
CA SER A 111 33.41 2.50 10.58
C SER A 111 33.16 3.76 11.42
N ARG A 112 32.19 4.58 10.99
CA ARG A 112 31.66 5.73 11.75
C ARG A 112 30.15 5.62 11.90
N ALA A 113 29.64 5.80 13.11
CA ALA A 113 28.21 5.87 13.37
C ALA A 113 27.62 7.20 12.85
N TYR A 114 26.36 7.18 12.42
CA TYR A 114 25.64 8.39 12.03
C TYR A 114 24.23 8.44 12.58
N ILE A 115 23.71 9.66 12.67
CA ILE A 115 22.29 9.96 12.91
C ILE A 115 21.80 10.86 11.78
N TYR A 116 20.74 10.46 11.11
CA TYR A 116 20.09 11.22 10.05
C TYR A 116 18.64 11.51 10.40
N ASN A 117 18.27 12.78 10.40
CA ASN A 117 16.89 13.22 10.58
C ASN A 117 16.24 13.45 9.21
N THR A 118 15.19 12.69 8.92
CA THR A 118 14.52 12.71 7.60
C THR A 118 13.68 13.96 7.36
N ASP A 119 13.22 14.64 8.41
CA ASP A 119 12.38 15.84 8.28
C ASP A 119 13.21 17.11 8.09
N THR A 120 14.34 17.20 8.79
CA THR A 120 15.22 18.38 8.74
C THR A 120 16.39 18.20 7.77
N GLY A 121 16.69 16.96 7.38
CA GLY A 121 17.89 16.60 6.62
C GLY A 121 19.18 16.85 7.41
N TYR A 122 19.09 16.94 8.74
CA TYR A 122 20.24 17.04 9.64
C TYR A 122 20.99 15.71 9.67
N LEU A 123 22.32 15.78 9.52
CA LEU A 123 23.21 14.64 9.57
C LEU A 123 24.27 14.90 10.65
N TYR A 124 24.31 14.01 11.64
CA TYR A 124 25.42 13.88 12.56
C TYR A 124 26.29 12.69 12.13
N LEU A 125 27.60 12.94 11.98
CA LEU A 125 28.62 11.92 11.77
C LEU A 125 29.53 11.89 13.00
N SER A 126 29.85 10.70 13.49
CA SER A 126 30.79 10.53 14.58
C SER A 126 32.23 10.82 14.10
N ASP A 127 32.65 12.07 14.22
CA ASP A 127 34.04 12.49 13.99
C ASP A 127 34.80 12.72 15.31
N ASP A 128 34.32 12.12 16.39
CA ASP A 128 34.95 12.17 17.70
C ASP A 128 36.32 11.49 17.64
N SER A 129 37.39 12.28 17.72
CA SER A 129 38.78 11.79 17.73
C SER A 129 39.11 10.89 18.92
N SER A 130 38.18 10.73 19.87
CA SER A 130 38.32 9.85 21.03
C SER A 130 38.12 8.37 20.70
N PHE A 131 37.53 8.04 19.54
CA PHE A 131 37.33 6.66 19.09
C PHE A 131 37.85 6.46 17.67
N GLU A 132 38.53 5.34 17.44
CA GLU A 132 39.02 4.98 16.10
C GLU A 132 37.89 4.43 15.22
N GLU A 133 37.00 3.61 15.79
CA GLU A 133 35.86 3.00 15.11
C GLU A 133 34.58 3.13 15.93
N THR A 134 33.48 3.47 15.25
CA THR A 134 32.13 3.44 15.83
C THR A 134 31.12 2.84 14.87
N SER A 135 30.15 2.09 15.41
CA SER A 135 29.02 1.55 14.66
C SER A 135 27.75 1.63 15.50
N SER A 136 26.69 2.19 14.91
CA SER A 136 25.35 2.17 15.53
C SER A 136 24.72 0.80 15.32
N ASN A 137 24.07 0.28 16.36
CA ASN A 137 23.28 -0.95 16.28
C ASN A 137 21.78 -0.70 16.49
N ALA A 138 21.38 0.35 17.23
CA ALA A 138 19.98 0.67 17.47
C ALA A 138 19.77 2.13 17.89
N VAL A 139 18.50 2.57 17.80
CA VAL A 139 18.04 3.89 18.27
C VAL A 139 16.79 3.74 19.14
N SER A 140 16.63 4.60 20.14
CA SER A 140 15.44 4.61 21.00
C SER A 140 14.19 5.00 20.21
N GLY A 141 13.04 4.53 20.69
CA GLY A 141 11.76 4.83 20.05
C GLY A 141 11.47 6.34 19.95
N ASP A 142 11.93 7.15 20.90
CA ASP A 142 11.83 8.62 20.86
C ASP A 142 12.91 9.31 20.00
N GLY A 143 13.83 8.55 19.40
CA GLY A 143 14.87 9.05 18.51
C GLY A 143 16.03 9.78 19.20
N LYS A 144 16.08 9.85 20.54
CA LYS A 144 17.06 10.67 21.28
C LYS A 144 18.32 9.94 21.70
N THR A 145 18.28 8.60 21.72
CA THR A 145 19.39 7.77 22.20
C THR A 145 19.80 6.81 21.10
N MET A 146 21.05 6.91 20.65
CA MET A 146 21.70 5.94 19.77
C MET A 146 22.59 5.02 20.61
N VAL A 147 22.61 3.73 20.31
CA VAL A 147 23.47 2.75 20.99
C VAL A 147 24.24 1.92 19.98
N GLY A 148 25.41 1.44 20.39
CA GLY A 148 26.23 0.63 19.51
C GLY A 148 27.56 0.22 20.13
N ILE A 149 28.58 0.17 19.29
CA ILE A 149 29.94 -0.23 19.64
C ILE A 149 30.93 0.86 19.19
N ALA A 150 31.88 1.19 20.07
CA ALA A 150 32.95 2.15 19.87
C ALA A 150 34.26 1.54 20.39
N ASP A 151 35.25 1.32 19.53
CA ASP A 151 36.51 0.63 19.85
C ASP A 151 36.33 -0.63 20.71
N SER A 152 35.44 -1.53 20.26
CA SER A 152 35.07 -2.76 20.97
C SER A 152 34.33 -2.59 22.29
N ARG A 153 33.78 -1.40 22.58
CA ARG A 153 33.01 -1.11 23.80
C ARG A 153 31.62 -0.59 23.51
N ALA A 154 30.66 -0.98 24.33
CA ALA A 154 29.28 -0.56 24.21
C ALA A 154 29.16 0.93 24.57
N PHE A 155 28.51 1.70 23.71
CA PHE A 155 28.25 3.11 23.96
C PHE A 155 26.76 3.42 23.96
N ARG A 156 26.43 4.51 24.63
CA ARG A 156 25.21 5.30 24.47
C ARG A 156 25.59 6.70 24.00
N PHE A 157 24.91 7.18 22.98
CA PHE A 157 25.03 8.55 22.48
C PHE A 157 23.71 9.29 22.71
N SER A 158 23.81 10.55 23.13
CA SER A 158 22.72 11.52 23.13
C SER A 158 23.28 12.88 22.74
N GLU A 159 22.48 13.73 22.11
CA GLU A 159 22.93 15.08 21.72
C GLU A 159 23.43 15.91 22.90
N GLU A 160 22.84 15.72 24.09
CA GLU A 160 23.20 16.45 25.30
C GLU A 160 24.55 16.02 25.90
N LYS A 161 24.83 14.71 25.91
CA LYS A 161 26.00 14.14 26.62
C LYS A 161 27.11 13.66 25.69
N GLY A 162 26.88 13.62 24.39
CA GLY A 162 27.78 12.97 23.43
C GLY A 162 27.89 11.46 23.69
N PHE A 163 29.05 10.88 23.37
CA PHE A 163 29.35 9.48 23.62
C PHE A 163 29.60 9.21 25.10
N SER A 164 28.91 8.21 25.64
CA SER A 164 29.10 7.68 26.99
C SER A 164 29.30 6.17 26.90
N LEU A 165 30.45 5.67 27.34
CA LEU A 165 30.70 4.23 27.44
C LEU A 165 29.88 3.64 28.58
N LEU A 166 29.32 2.45 28.37
CA LEU A 166 28.45 1.80 29.34
C LEU A 166 29.23 1.02 30.40
N ASP A 167 30.42 0.56 30.06
CA ASP A 167 31.30 -0.23 30.89
C ASP A 167 32.44 0.59 31.51
N SER A 168 32.90 0.14 32.68
CA SER A 168 33.90 0.84 33.51
C SER A 168 35.31 0.25 33.42
N ALA A 169 35.58 -0.69 32.50
CA ALA A 169 36.84 -1.44 32.44
C ALA A 169 37.51 -1.34 31.07
N ASP A 170 38.78 -0.92 31.04
CA ASP A 170 39.52 -0.51 29.84
C ASP A 170 39.89 -1.63 28.82
N THR A 171 39.42 -2.88 28.97
CA THR A 171 39.89 -3.98 28.08
C THR A 171 38.87 -5.10 27.77
N ALA A 172 37.59 -4.99 28.15
CA ALA A 172 36.60 -6.05 27.92
C ALA A 172 35.70 -5.70 26.72
N PHE A 173 35.50 -6.65 25.80
CA PHE A 173 34.59 -6.46 24.66
C PHE A 173 33.16 -6.25 25.15
N SER A 174 32.47 -5.24 24.61
CA SER A 174 31.04 -5.03 24.82
C SER A 174 30.38 -4.38 23.60
N SER A 175 29.12 -4.72 23.36
CA SER A 175 28.29 -4.20 22.26
C SER A 175 26.87 -3.99 22.76
N ALA A 176 26.35 -2.77 22.63
CA ALA A 176 24.92 -2.52 22.84
C ALA A 176 24.17 -2.84 21.55
N ASN A 177 23.14 -3.67 21.63
CA ASN A 177 22.39 -4.17 20.48
C ASN A 177 20.94 -3.65 20.43
N GLY A 178 20.36 -3.28 21.58
CA GLY A 178 18.98 -2.83 21.66
C GLY A 178 18.77 -1.79 22.76
N VAL A 179 17.76 -0.96 22.58
CA VAL A 179 17.40 0.13 23.51
C VAL A 179 15.88 0.31 23.53
N ASN A 180 15.31 0.59 24.69
CA ASN A 180 13.85 0.77 24.84
C ASN A 180 13.39 2.17 24.34
N LYS A 181 12.09 2.45 24.44
CA LYS A 181 11.47 3.64 23.83
C LYS A 181 12.07 4.97 24.28
N ASP A 182 12.41 5.11 25.57
CA ASP A 182 12.92 6.36 26.16
C ASP A 182 14.44 6.38 26.37
N GLY A 183 15.14 5.32 25.95
CA GLY A 183 16.59 5.21 26.10
C GLY A 183 17.08 4.92 27.53
N SER A 184 16.20 4.60 28.48
CA SER A 184 16.56 4.31 29.87
C SER A 184 17.09 2.89 30.10
N VAL A 185 16.76 1.95 29.22
CA VAL A 185 17.20 0.55 29.29
C VAL A 185 17.91 0.17 28.01
N ILE A 186 19.16 -0.30 28.15
CA ILE A 186 20.00 -0.75 27.03
C ILE A 186 20.36 -2.21 27.25
N VAL A 187 20.30 -3.01 26.19
CA VAL A 187 20.67 -4.43 26.21
C VAL A 187 21.72 -4.73 25.15
N GLY A 188 22.51 -5.77 25.38
CA GLY A 188 23.56 -6.16 24.46
C GLY A 188 24.32 -7.37 24.95
N ARG A 189 25.62 -7.42 24.65
CA ARG A 189 26.54 -8.45 25.14
C ARG A 189 27.86 -7.85 25.61
N SER A 190 28.44 -8.41 26.65
CA SER A 190 29.69 -7.95 27.26
C SER A 190 30.48 -9.13 27.83
N THR A 191 31.81 -9.02 27.79
CA THR A 191 32.70 -9.98 28.43
C THR A 191 32.64 -9.84 29.95
N ASN A 192 32.19 -10.88 30.64
CA ASN A 192 32.15 -10.90 32.11
C ASN A 192 33.54 -11.11 32.74
N LYS A 193 33.63 -11.08 34.08
CA LYS A 193 34.89 -11.30 34.81
C LYS A 193 35.54 -12.67 34.56
N GLN A 194 34.76 -13.65 34.14
CA GLN A 194 35.17 -15.00 33.80
C GLN A 194 35.58 -15.15 32.33
N LYS A 195 35.59 -14.06 31.56
CA LYS A 195 35.89 -14.01 30.12
C LYS A 195 34.86 -14.68 29.21
N ASN A 196 33.65 -14.91 29.69
CA ASN A 196 32.53 -15.37 28.86
C ASN A 196 31.79 -14.17 28.28
N LEU A 197 31.38 -14.27 27.02
CA LEU A 197 30.53 -13.26 26.38
C LEU A 197 29.08 -13.47 26.79
N GLN A 198 28.50 -12.53 27.51
CA GLN A 198 27.14 -12.69 28.05
C GLN A 198 26.26 -11.50 27.75
N ALA A 199 24.98 -11.81 27.56
CA ALA A 199 23.92 -10.84 27.47
C ALA A 199 23.95 -9.93 28.70
N PHE A 200 23.75 -8.62 28.51
CA PHE A 200 23.64 -7.68 29.61
C PHE A 200 22.39 -6.81 29.50
N LYS A 201 22.00 -6.25 30.64
CA LYS A 201 21.05 -5.14 30.76
C LYS A 201 21.71 -3.99 31.50
N TYR A 202 21.57 -2.78 30.98
CA TYR A 202 22.11 -1.54 31.53
C TYR A 202 20.97 -0.60 31.92
N THR A 203 21.13 0.04 33.08
CA THR A 203 20.38 1.23 33.48
C THR A 203 21.34 2.21 34.16
N ASP A 204 21.03 3.50 34.16
CA ASP A 204 21.83 4.52 34.86
C ASP A 204 22.02 4.18 36.36
N SER A 205 21.05 3.48 36.97
CA SER A 205 21.07 3.11 38.39
C SER A 205 21.93 1.88 38.73
N THR A 206 22.08 0.96 37.79
CA THR A 206 22.75 -0.34 38.02
C THR A 206 24.05 -0.50 37.26
N GLY A 207 24.31 0.32 36.24
CA GLY A 207 25.34 0.05 35.25
C GLY A 207 25.05 -1.25 34.47
N VAL A 208 26.09 -1.81 33.84
CA VAL A 208 26.02 -3.07 33.09
C VAL A 208 25.89 -4.26 34.04
N VAL A 209 24.78 -4.98 33.93
CA VAL A 209 24.49 -6.21 34.70
C VAL A 209 24.37 -7.39 33.73
N SER A 210 25.16 -8.45 33.94
CA SER A 210 25.04 -9.69 33.15
C SER A 210 23.71 -10.40 33.43
N LEU A 211 23.09 -10.90 32.36
CA LEU A 211 21.86 -11.71 32.39
C LEU A 211 22.14 -13.22 32.46
N GLY A 212 23.42 -13.62 32.41
CA GLY A 212 23.82 -15.03 32.47
C GLY A 212 23.61 -15.79 31.15
N SER A 213 23.47 -17.11 31.23
CA SER A 213 23.22 -18.01 30.09
C SER A 213 22.21 -19.09 30.47
N LEU A 214 21.63 -19.77 29.48
CA LEU A 214 20.75 -20.93 29.70
C LEU A 214 21.49 -22.15 30.27
N ILE A 215 22.79 -22.31 29.96
CA ILE A 215 23.62 -23.33 30.60
C ILE A 215 23.83 -23.01 32.09
N LYS A 216 23.81 -24.07 32.90
CA LYS A 216 24.09 -24.03 34.35
C LYS A 216 25.41 -23.30 34.67
N ASP A 217 25.42 -22.60 35.80
CA ASP A 217 26.56 -21.81 36.30
C ASP A 217 26.95 -20.61 35.43
N ASN A 218 26.10 -20.19 34.46
CA ASN A 218 26.36 -19.04 33.59
C ASN A 218 27.70 -19.16 32.83
N LYS A 219 28.01 -20.35 32.31
CA LYS A 219 29.24 -20.62 31.56
C LYS A 219 29.07 -20.51 30.04
N GLY A 220 27.84 -20.52 29.55
CA GLY A 220 27.55 -20.39 28.13
C GLY A 220 27.68 -18.95 27.64
N GLU A 221 27.79 -18.81 26.32
CA GLU A 221 27.65 -17.53 25.65
C GLU A 221 26.18 -17.13 25.52
N SER A 222 25.92 -15.83 25.57
CA SER A 222 24.60 -15.27 25.32
C SER A 222 24.69 -13.85 24.77
N SER A 223 23.66 -13.44 24.04
CA SER A 223 23.53 -12.08 23.51
C SER A 223 22.08 -11.64 23.51
N ALA A 224 21.80 -10.48 24.12
CA ALA A 224 20.51 -9.84 23.94
C ALA A 224 20.45 -9.15 22.57
N SER A 225 19.38 -9.41 21.83
CA SER A 225 19.10 -8.80 20.52
C SER A 225 18.19 -7.59 20.66
N ALA A 226 17.16 -7.68 21.52
CA ALA A 226 16.12 -6.66 21.64
C ALA A 226 15.54 -6.56 23.06
N ILE A 227 14.85 -5.45 23.31
CA ILE A 227 14.13 -5.14 24.55
C ILE A 227 12.76 -4.57 24.19
N SER A 228 11.71 -4.97 24.93
CA SER A 228 10.36 -4.40 24.77
C SER A 228 10.36 -2.89 24.98
N SER A 229 9.43 -2.18 24.34
CA SER A 229 9.39 -0.71 24.39
C SER A 229 9.23 -0.13 25.81
N ASN A 230 8.69 -0.90 26.76
CA ASN A 230 8.61 -0.56 28.18
C ASN A 230 9.85 -0.96 29.02
N GLY A 231 10.87 -1.60 28.43
CA GLY A 231 12.12 -1.99 29.12
C GLY A 231 12.05 -3.23 30.02
N LEU A 232 10.93 -3.97 30.02
CA LEU A 232 10.69 -5.07 30.97
C LEU A 232 11.09 -6.46 30.45
N VAL A 233 11.04 -6.69 29.14
CA VAL A 233 11.26 -8.01 28.54
C VAL A 233 12.43 -7.95 27.56
N THR A 234 13.52 -8.65 27.88
CA THR A 234 14.70 -8.79 27.01
C THR A 234 14.64 -10.10 26.26
N VAL A 235 15.00 -10.09 24.99
CA VAL A 235 15.08 -11.30 24.15
C VAL A 235 16.41 -11.38 23.41
N GLY A 236 16.80 -12.57 23.03
CA GLY A 236 18.03 -12.81 22.28
C GLY A 236 18.29 -14.29 22.09
N TRP A 237 19.56 -14.68 22.07
CA TRP A 237 19.99 -16.08 22.00
C TRP A 237 20.99 -16.42 23.10
N SER A 238 21.03 -17.68 23.50
CA SER A 238 21.99 -18.22 24.46
C SER A 238 22.33 -19.65 24.07
N VAL A 239 23.58 -20.05 24.33
CA VAL A 239 23.93 -21.47 24.32
C VAL A 239 23.05 -22.19 25.36
N ALA A 240 22.34 -23.22 24.92
CA ALA A 240 21.28 -23.90 25.65
C ALA A 240 21.75 -25.19 26.32
N ASN A 241 22.75 -25.87 25.75
CA ASN A 241 23.23 -27.15 26.27
C ASN A 241 24.71 -27.41 25.90
N GLU A 242 25.26 -28.52 26.41
CA GLU A 242 26.68 -28.90 26.24
C GLU A 242 27.09 -29.28 24.80
N ASN A 243 26.13 -29.38 23.87
CA ASN A 243 26.40 -29.61 22.44
C ASN A 243 26.48 -28.30 21.64
N ASP A 244 26.52 -27.15 22.32
CA ASP A 244 26.56 -25.82 21.73
C ASP A 244 25.31 -25.47 20.88
N ASP A 245 24.16 -26.11 21.12
CA ASP A 245 22.88 -25.65 20.57
C ASP A 245 22.60 -24.23 21.07
N MET A 246 22.15 -23.34 20.18
CA MET A 246 21.79 -21.96 20.55
C MET A 246 20.29 -21.80 20.47
N HIS A 247 19.66 -21.44 21.59
CA HIS A 247 18.22 -21.19 21.63
C HIS A 247 17.91 -19.73 21.88
N ALA A 248 16.78 -19.30 21.36
CA ALA A 248 16.17 -18.04 21.68
C ALA A 248 15.80 -18.02 23.17
N PHE A 249 16.02 -16.87 23.83
CA PHE A 249 15.63 -16.69 25.23
C PHE A 249 14.68 -15.51 25.40
N ARG A 250 13.91 -15.57 26.49
CA ARG A 250 13.20 -14.44 27.10
C ARG A 250 13.73 -14.22 28.51
N HIS A 251 13.97 -12.97 28.90
CA HIS A 251 14.44 -12.60 30.23
C HIS A 251 13.56 -11.51 30.85
N THR A 252 13.21 -11.69 32.13
CA THR A 252 12.65 -10.63 32.99
C THR A 252 13.42 -10.59 34.30
N ASP A 253 13.41 -9.44 34.99
CA ASP A 253 14.12 -9.29 36.26
C ASP A 253 13.54 -10.22 37.37
N ILE A 254 12.31 -10.70 37.20
CA ILE A 254 11.63 -11.61 38.14
C ILE A 254 11.96 -13.08 37.84
N GLU A 255 11.90 -13.48 36.57
CA GLU A 255 11.99 -14.89 36.17
C GLU A 255 13.40 -15.31 35.75
N GLY A 256 14.30 -14.35 35.50
CA GLY A 256 15.60 -14.62 34.90
C GLY A 256 15.49 -15.05 33.44
N MET A 257 16.55 -15.68 32.91
CA MET A 257 16.61 -16.15 31.53
C MET A 257 15.84 -17.47 31.36
N ARG A 258 14.94 -17.50 30.39
CA ARG A 258 14.08 -18.64 30.06
C ARG A 258 14.31 -19.09 28.62
N ASP A 259 14.51 -20.38 28.43
CA ASP A 259 14.62 -21.01 27.12
C ASP A 259 13.27 -21.00 26.38
N LEU A 260 13.27 -20.57 25.12
CA LEU A 260 12.11 -20.61 24.22
C LEU A 260 12.08 -21.87 23.34
N GLY A 261 13.20 -22.57 23.24
CA GLY A 261 13.34 -23.78 22.43
C GLY A 261 13.42 -23.52 20.92
N THR A 262 13.17 -24.56 20.14
CA THR A 262 13.16 -24.52 18.66
C THR A 262 11.81 -25.00 18.10
N LEU A 263 11.62 -24.85 16.78
CA LEU A 263 10.46 -25.41 16.08
C LEU A 263 10.49 -26.94 15.97
N ARG A 264 11.59 -27.58 16.38
CA ARG A 264 11.71 -29.04 16.39
C ARG A 264 11.05 -29.67 17.59
N LYS A 265 10.46 -30.84 17.38
CA LYS A 265 9.88 -31.67 18.43
C LYS A 265 10.90 -32.13 19.46
N ASP A 266 12.14 -32.36 19.04
CA ASP A 266 13.24 -32.75 19.92
C ASP A 266 13.95 -31.57 20.56
N ASN A 267 13.52 -30.34 20.24
CA ASN A 267 14.10 -29.08 20.72
C ASN A 267 15.59 -28.91 20.39
N SER A 268 16.10 -29.59 19.35
CA SER A 268 17.48 -29.43 18.87
C SER A 268 17.61 -28.26 17.90
N GLY A 269 18.85 -27.89 17.58
CA GLY A 269 19.18 -26.93 16.53
C GLY A 269 19.24 -25.49 17.01
N PHE A 270 18.99 -24.55 16.09
CA PHE A 270 19.20 -23.14 16.35
C PHE A 270 17.88 -22.39 16.43
N SER A 271 17.77 -21.46 17.38
CA SER A 271 16.76 -20.41 17.37
C SER A 271 17.33 -19.11 17.92
N MET A 272 16.83 -17.99 17.39
CA MET A 272 17.20 -16.65 17.82
C MET A 272 15.99 -15.75 17.79
N ALA A 273 15.75 -15.02 18.88
CA ALA A 273 14.76 -13.95 18.91
C ALA A 273 15.36 -12.64 18.38
N SER A 274 14.64 -11.99 17.47
CA SER A 274 14.99 -10.72 16.84
C SER A 274 14.22 -9.55 17.43
N SER A 275 12.95 -9.74 17.79
CA SER A 275 12.06 -8.65 18.24
C SER A 275 10.97 -9.13 19.20
N VAL A 276 10.35 -8.20 19.92
CA VAL A 276 9.37 -8.46 20.99
C VAL A 276 8.32 -7.36 21.08
N SER A 277 7.05 -7.72 21.26
CA SER A 277 5.94 -6.76 21.46
C SER A 277 6.10 -5.95 22.74
N ARG A 278 5.39 -4.82 22.87
CA ARG A 278 5.50 -3.91 24.02
C ARG A 278 5.28 -4.60 25.37
N ASP A 279 4.30 -5.50 25.43
CA ASP A 279 3.95 -6.28 26.63
C ASP A 279 4.80 -7.55 26.79
N GLY A 280 5.59 -7.92 25.78
CA GLY A 280 6.34 -9.17 25.73
C GLY A 280 5.48 -10.41 25.55
N GLN A 281 4.22 -10.25 25.11
CA GLN A 281 3.34 -11.38 24.80
C GLN A 281 3.79 -12.15 23.57
N PHE A 282 4.32 -11.43 22.57
CA PHE A 282 4.76 -12.01 21.31
C PHE A 282 6.24 -11.75 21.09
N ILE A 283 7.00 -12.80 20.81
CA ILE A 283 8.43 -12.73 20.48
C ILE A 283 8.61 -13.36 19.11
N VAL A 284 9.37 -12.70 18.24
CA VAL A 284 9.60 -13.19 16.88
C VAL A 284 11.08 -13.40 16.61
N GLY A 285 11.38 -14.19 15.59
CA GLY A 285 12.74 -14.54 15.24
C GLY A 285 12.80 -15.65 14.20
N SER A 286 13.93 -16.35 14.15
CA SER A 286 14.14 -17.51 13.29
C SER A 286 14.51 -18.75 14.09
N SER A 287 14.09 -19.92 13.61
CA SER A 287 14.39 -21.21 14.22
C SER A 287 14.49 -22.33 13.18
N SER A 288 15.38 -23.29 13.43
CA SER A 288 15.45 -24.55 12.70
C SER A 288 14.14 -25.32 12.82
N ASN A 289 13.56 -25.71 11.70
CA ASN A 289 12.43 -26.63 11.67
C ASN A 289 12.89 -28.11 11.51
N GLU A 290 11.92 -29.01 11.38
CA GLU A 290 12.16 -30.47 11.21
C GLU A 290 12.96 -30.83 9.95
N ASP A 291 12.98 -29.94 8.94
CA ASP A 291 13.66 -30.14 7.66
C ASP A 291 15.03 -29.42 7.59
N ASP A 292 15.59 -29.02 8.74
CA ASP A 292 16.85 -28.24 8.85
C ASP A 292 16.80 -26.84 8.22
N TYR A 293 15.65 -26.35 7.77
CA TYR A 293 15.54 -24.98 7.27
C TYR A 293 15.35 -23.96 8.38
N SER A 294 15.91 -22.77 8.20
CA SER A 294 15.57 -21.59 9.00
C SER A 294 14.15 -21.12 8.67
N ARG A 295 13.33 -20.95 9.71
CA ARG A 295 11.95 -20.51 9.61
C ARG A 295 11.66 -19.39 10.58
N GLY A 296 10.93 -18.38 10.10
CA GLY A 296 10.37 -17.35 10.96
C GLY A 296 9.43 -17.98 11.99
N PHE A 297 9.45 -17.49 13.22
CA PHE A 297 8.53 -17.93 14.27
C PHE A 297 7.86 -16.77 15.01
N VAL A 298 6.75 -17.09 15.66
CA VAL A 298 6.12 -16.30 16.72
C VAL A 298 6.01 -17.16 17.97
N TYR A 299 6.62 -16.73 19.07
CA TYR A 299 6.45 -17.33 20.39
C TYR A 299 5.38 -16.57 21.16
N VAL A 300 4.41 -17.31 21.69
CA VAL A 300 3.31 -16.77 22.51
C VAL A 300 3.61 -17.05 23.97
N SER A 301 3.88 -15.98 24.73
CA SER A 301 4.37 -16.07 26.11
C SER A 301 3.41 -16.76 27.07
N ASP A 302 2.11 -16.49 26.98
CA ASP A 302 1.10 -17.13 27.84
C ASP A 302 0.99 -18.64 27.58
N GLU A 303 1.17 -19.06 26.33
CA GLU A 303 1.11 -20.46 25.92
C GLU A 303 2.45 -21.19 26.06
N LYS A 304 3.54 -20.43 26.24
CA LYS A 304 4.91 -20.93 26.29
C LYS A 304 5.27 -21.76 25.06
N LYS A 305 4.83 -21.32 23.89
CA LYS A 305 4.88 -22.11 22.66
C LYS A 305 5.29 -21.29 21.44
N MET A 306 6.12 -21.90 20.61
CA MET A 306 6.57 -21.37 19.33
C MET A 306 5.65 -21.83 18.20
N TYR A 307 5.30 -20.90 17.30
CA TYR A 307 4.47 -21.10 16.12
C TYR A 307 5.28 -20.73 14.87
N GLU A 308 5.32 -21.62 13.88
CA GLU A 308 6.00 -21.38 12.60
C GLU A 308 5.23 -20.37 11.74
N LEU A 309 5.95 -19.38 11.20
CA LEU A 309 5.45 -18.48 10.18
C LEU A 309 5.59 -19.15 8.80
N LYS A 310 4.46 -19.43 8.17
CA LYS A 310 4.42 -20.14 6.88
C LYS A 310 5.13 -19.34 5.77
N PRO A 311 5.84 -20.03 4.84
CA PRO A 311 6.43 -19.41 3.64
C PRO A 311 5.36 -19.03 2.59
N LEU A 312 5.79 -18.40 1.49
CA LEU A 312 4.95 -17.89 0.40
C LEU A 312 4.32 -19.00 -0.46
N GLU A 313 4.94 -20.17 -0.53
CA GLU A 313 4.46 -21.30 -1.32
C GLU A 313 4.25 -22.55 -0.45
N ASN A 314 3.28 -23.39 -0.82
CA ASN A 314 3.07 -24.69 -0.15
C ASN A 314 4.23 -25.67 -0.41
N ASN A 315 5.07 -25.40 -1.43
CA ASN A 315 6.34 -26.08 -1.59
C ASN A 315 7.37 -25.41 -0.68
N LEU A 316 7.87 -26.16 0.30
CA LEU A 316 8.71 -25.74 1.42
C LEU A 316 10.15 -25.31 1.02
N THR A 317 10.34 -24.81 -0.20
CA THR A 317 11.67 -24.52 -0.77
C THR A 317 12.07 -23.08 -0.53
N GLY A 318 12.66 -22.80 0.64
CA GLY A 318 13.31 -21.52 0.96
C GLY A 318 13.29 -21.18 2.44
N GLU A 319 14.30 -20.45 2.93
CA GLU A 319 14.35 -19.95 4.31
C GLU A 319 13.36 -18.79 4.56
N SER A 320 12.92 -18.62 5.80
CA SER A 320 12.19 -17.44 6.23
C SER A 320 12.70 -16.94 7.58
N SER A 321 12.54 -15.65 7.83
CA SER A 321 12.87 -15.04 9.11
C SER A 321 11.88 -13.95 9.44
N ALA A 322 11.54 -13.81 10.73
CA ALA A 322 10.84 -12.66 11.25
C ALA A 322 11.85 -11.74 11.92
N GLU A 323 11.87 -10.48 11.49
CA GLU A 323 12.87 -9.49 11.93
C GLU A 323 12.26 -8.48 12.91
N ALA A 324 10.97 -8.20 12.76
CA ALA A 324 10.29 -7.19 13.57
C ALA A 324 8.83 -7.56 13.84
N ILE A 325 8.31 -7.09 14.98
CA ILE A 325 6.90 -7.18 15.35
C ILE A 325 6.41 -5.81 15.82
N SER A 326 5.16 -5.48 15.49
CA SER A 326 4.52 -4.24 15.95
C SER A 326 4.36 -4.24 17.47
N ASP A 327 4.37 -3.03 18.07
CA ASP A 327 4.21 -2.84 19.52
C ASP A 327 2.92 -3.49 20.07
N ASP A 328 1.86 -3.55 19.25
CA ASP A 328 0.57 -4.17 19.59
C ASP A 328 0.49 -5.68 19.29
N GLY A 329 1.56 -6.27 18.75
CA GLY A 329 1.67 -7.71 18.50
C GLY A 329 0.82 -8.23 17.33
N LYS A 330 0.28 -7.36 16.47
CA LYS A 330 -0.64 -7.77 15.39
C LYS A 330 0.02 -7.98 14.04
N VAL A 331 1.19 -7.40 13.81
CA VAL A 331 1.87 -7.46 12.51
C VAL A 331 3.32 -7.85 12.70
N VAL A 332 3.76 -8.84 11.93
CA VAL A 332 5.16 -9.29 11.88
C VAL A 332 5.71 -8.97 10.50
N ALA A 333 6.92 -8.39 10.48
CA ALA A 333 7.67 -8.10 9.26
C ALA A 333 8.91 -8.99 9.20
N GLY A 334 9.26 -9.42 7.99
CA GLY A 334 10.43 -10.24 7.76
C GLY A 334 10.63 -10.55 6.29
N TYR A 335 11.34 -11.63 6.01
CA TYR A 335 11.58 -12.07 4.64
C TYR A 335 11.26 -13.54 4.44
N VAL A 336 10.95 -13.88 3.19
CA VAL A 336 10.84 -15.25 2.71
C VAL A 336 11.69 -15.40 1.46
N GLN A 337 12.44 -16.49 1.39
CA GLN A 337 13.20 -16.89 0.22
C GLN A 337 12.31 -17.70 -0.73
N GLY A 338 12.32 -17.36 -2.02
CA GLY A 338 11.66 -18.11 -3.08
C GLY A 338 12.54 -19.17 -3.74
N ASP A 339 11.99 -19.90 -4.71
CA ASP A 339 12.63 -21.02 -5.42
C ASP A 339 13.95 -20.70 -6.15
N ASN A 340 14.22 -19.42 -6.39
CA ASN A 340 15.43 -18.91 -7.05
C ASN A 340 16.44 -18.30 -6.06
N ASN A 341 16.30 -18.58 -4.77
CA ASN A 341 17.04 -17.96 -3.66
C ASN A 341 16.85 -16.44 -3.51
N GLU A 342 15.92 -15.81 -4.24
CA GLU A 342 15.58 -14.40 -4.03
C GLU A 342 14.79 -14.23 -2.74
N THR A 343 15.18 -13.24 -1.92
CA THR A 343 14.45 -12.87 -0.70
C THR A 343 13.43 -11.78 -0.99
N THR A 344 12.22 -11.97 -0.46
CA THR A 344 11.11 -11.03 -0.59
C THR A 344 10.69 -10.54 0.79
N ALA A 345 10.56 -9.23 0.96
CA ALA A 345 9.98 -8.63 2.16
C ALA A 345 8.47 -8.93 2.24
N VAL A 346 8.04 -9.45 3.40
CA VAL A 346 6.66 -9.89 3.61
C VAL A 346 6.12 -9.42 4.96
N LEU A 347 4.80 -9.40 5.06
CA LEU A 347 4.08 -9.18 6.31
C LEU A 347 3.19 -10.37 6.65
N TRP A 348 3.12 -10.71 7.93
CA TRP A 348 2.12 -11.62 8.49
C TRP A 348 1.22 -10.86 9.46
N LYS A 349 -0.08 -11.17 9.45
CA LYS A 349 -1.05 -10.67 10.41
C LYS A 349 -1.31 -11.73 11.46
N LEU A 350 -1.26 -11.32 12.73
CA LEU A 350 -1.55 -12.13 13.90
C LEU A 350 -2.91 -11.74 14.46
N ASN A 351 -3.83 -12.70 14.45
CA ASN A 351 -5.10 -12.60 15.17
C ASN A 351 -5.04 -13.52 16.39
N TYR A 352 -4.87 -12.91 17.56
CA TYR A 352 -4.85 -13.61 18.84
C TYR A 352 -5.99 -13.12 19.71
N THR A 353 -6.88 -14.04 20.08
CA THR A 353 -7.89 -13.79 21.11
C THR A 353 -7.52 -14.68 22.29
N PRO A 354 -7.04 -14.11 23.41
CA PRO A 354 -6.76 -14.89 24.61
C PRO A 354 -8.01 -15.68 25.01
N GLU A 355 -7.82 -16.90 25.51
CA GLU A 355 -8.93 -17.74 25.95
C GLU A 355 -9.77 -16.99 27.01
N GLN A 356 -11.04 -16.70 26.70
CA GLN A 356 -11.95 -16.19 27.71
C GLN A 356 -12.26 -17.34 28.68
N ILE A 357 -11.86 -17.19 29.94
CA ILE A 357 -12.38 -18.03 31.02
C ILE A 357 -13.87 -17.74 31.11
N ILE A 358 -14.70 -18.59 30.49
CA ILE A 358 -16.16 -18.52 30.66
C ILE A 358 -16.42 -18.87 32.14
N PRO A 359 -16.92 -17.93 32.97
CA PRO A 359 -17.27 -18.28 34.34
C PRO A 359 -18.34 -19.37 34.31
N PRO A 360 -18.27 -20.40 35.19
CA PRO A 360 -19.31 -21.43 35.23
C PRO A 360 -20.67 -20.76 35.42
N GLU A 361 -21.70 -21.24 34.71
CA GLU A 361 -23.06 -20.76 34.88
C GLU A 361 -23.42 -20.74 36.37
N PRO A 362 -24.07 -19.66 36.87
CA PRO A 362 -24.46 -19.59 38.26
C PRO A 362 -25.36 -20.80 38.58
N VAL A 363 -24.90 -21.64 39.51
CA VAL A 363 -25.67 -22.79 39.97
C VAL A 363 -27.02 -22.28 40.48
N ILE A 364 -28.10 -22.67 39.82
CA ILE A 364 -29.47 -22.33 40.24
C ILE A 364 -29.64 -22.90 41.65
N PRO A 365 -29.89 -22.08 42.69
CA PRO A 365 -30.15 -22.61 44.02
C PRO A 365 -31.44 -23.43 43.95
N LEU A 366 -31.38 -24.69 44.40
CA LEU A 366 -32.55 -25.55 44.53
C LEU A 366 -33.64 -24.80 45.32
N THR A 367 -34.82 -24.70 44.74
CA THR A 367 -36.01 -24.16 45.41
C THR A 367 -36.27 -24.95 46.71
N PRO A 368 -36.45 -24.29 47.87
CA PRO A 368 -36.75 -25.00 49.11
C PRO A 368 -38.04 -25.81 48.95
N LEU A 369 -38.03 -27.09 49.29
CA LEU A 369 -39.26 -27.89 49.32
C LEU A 369 -40.25 -27.28 50.31
N GLU A 370 -41.47 -27.02 49.85
CA GLU A 370 -42.58 -26.63 50.72
C GLU A 370 -42.87 -27.73 51.75
N PRO A 371 -43.15 -27.38 53.02
CA PRO A 371 -43.43 -28.37 54.06
C PRO A 371 -44.76 -29.07 53.78
N SER A 372 -44.71 -30.39 53.57
CA SER A 372 -45.89 -31.23 53.48
C SER A 372 -46.57 -31.39 54.85
N LYS A 373 -47.91 -31.40 54.84
CA LYS A 373 -48.77 -31.60 56.02
C LYS A 373 -48.51 -32.96 56.70
N PRO A 374 -48.69 -33.07 58.02
CA PRO A 374 -48.25 -34.24 58.78
C PRO A 374 -49.15 -35.45 58.51
N VAL A 375 -48.55 -36.55 58.04
CA VAL A 375 -49.22 -37.86 57.93
C VAL A 375 -48.25 -38.95 58.42
N ILE A 376 -48.62 -39.57 59.56
CA ILE A 376 -48.44 -40.96 60.04
C ILE A 376 -47.05 -41.63 59.85
N PRO A 377 -46.48 -42.31 60.88
CA PRO A 377 -45.12 -42.84 60.82
C PRO A 377 -44.94 -43.88 59.71
N VAL A 378 -44.09 -43.56 58.73
CA VAL A 378 -43.54 -44.50 57.77
C VAL A 378 -42.07 -44.75 58.10
N THR A 379 -41.64 -46.00 57.92
CA THR A 379 -40.29 -46.54 58.15
C THR A 379 -39.16 -45.67 57.58
N PRO A 380 -37.97 -45.64 58.22
CA PRO A 380 -36.86 -44.78 57.79
C PRO A 380 -36.46 -45.08 56.33
N LEU A 381 -36.40 -44.04 55.51
CA LEU A 381 -35.80 -44.11 54.17
C LEU A 381 -34.28 -44.24 54.31
N GLU A 382 -33.66 -45.15 53.55
CA GLU A 382 -32.20 -45.24 53.45
C GLU A 382 -31.60 -43.92 52.93
N PRO A 383 -30.42 -43.50 53.42
CA PRO A 383 -29.81 -42.24 53.01
C PRO A 383 -29.47 -42.27 51.51
N SER A 384 -29.88 -41.21 50.79
CA SER A 384 -29.50 -40.99 49.40
C SER A 384 -27.98 -40.90 49.26
N LYS A 385 -27.42 -41.57 48.24
CA LYS A 385 -25.99 -41.52 47.91
C LYS A 385 -25.47 -40.07 47.80
N PRO A 386 -24.21 -39.79 48.19
CA PRO A 386 -23.63 -38.46 48.06
C PRO A 386 -23.70 -37.97 46.61
N VAL A 387 -24.02 -36.69 46.43
CA VAL A 387 -23.93 -36.02 45.13
C VAL A 387 -22.48 -36.07 44.67
N ILE A 388 -22.25 -36.68 43.51
CA ILE A 388 -20.94 -36.73 42.86
C ILE A 388 -20.56 -35.28 42.51
N PRO A 389 -19.41 -34.74 42.94
CA PRO A 389 -18.95 -33.44 42.48
C PRO A 389 -18.85 -33.48 40.95
N LEU A 390 -19.43 -32.49 40.27
CA LEU A 390 -19.27 -32.34 38.82
C LEU A 390 -17.78 -32.33 38.50
N THR A 391 -17.35 -33.23 37.62
CA THR A 391 -16.03 -33.19 37.00
C THR A 391 -15.86 -31.80 36.38
N PRO A 392 -14.77 -31.06 36.68
CA PRO A 392 -14.49 -29.81 35.98
C PRO A 392 -14.53 -30.07 34.48
N LEU A 393 -15.23 -29.23 33.71
CA LEU A 393 -15.13 -29.31 32.25
C LEU A 393 -13.64 -29.19 31.90
N GLU A 394 -13.14 -30.13 31.09
CA GLU A 394 -11.82 -29.98 30.51
C GLU A 394 -11.80 -28.67 29.71
N PRO A 395 -10.86 -27.74 29.98
CA PRO A 395 -10.73 -26.55 29.16
C PRO A 395 -10.55 -26.95 27.70
N SER A 396 -11.20 -26.21 26.80
CA SER A 396 -11.00 -26.35 25.36
C SER A 396 -9.51 -26.37 25.04
N LYS A 397 -9.07 -27.19 24.08
CA LYS A 397 -7.69 -27.10 23.58
C LYS A 397 -7.42 -25.66 23.15
N PRO A 398 -6.26 -25.07 23.53
CA PRO A 398 -5.94 -23.71 23.13
C PRO A 398 -5.99 -23.58 21.62
N ILE A 399 -6.82 -22.66 21.12
CA ILE A 399 -6.78 -22.24 19.72
C ILE A 399 -5.59 -21.27 19.66
N GLY A 400 -4.44 -21.76 19.19
CA GLY A 400 -3.25 -20.92 18.98
C GLY A 400 -3.54 -19.72 18.05
N PRO A 401 -2.61 -18.76 17.93
CA PRO A 401 -2.82 -17.58 17.10
C PRO A 401 -3.17 -17.97 15.66
N GLU A 402 -4.16 -17.30 15.07
CA GLU A 402 -4.42 -17.39 13.64
C GLU A 402 -3.41 -16.47 12.93
N ILE A 403 -2.51 -17.09 12.18
CA ILE A 403 -1.43 -16.43 11.44
C ILE A 403 -1.83 -16.41 9.96
N SER A 404 -1.88 -15.23 9.36
CA SER A 404 -2.17 -15.09 7.92
C SER A 404 -1.08 -15.76 7.08
N ASN A 405 -1.38 -16.03 5.80
CA ASN A 405 -0.32 -16.26 4.83
C ASN A 405 0.52 -14.97 4.67
N PRO A 406 1.81 -15.08 4.31
CA PRO A 406 2.64 -13.91 4.06
C PRO A 406 2.14 -13.11 2.86
N VAL A 407 2.12 -11.79 3.02
CA VAL A 407 1.77 -10.84 1.95
C VAL A 407 3.03 -10.15 1.45
N ASP A 408 3.31 -10.27 0.15
CA ASP A 408 4.42 -9.60 -0.53
C ASP A 408 4.16 -8.10 -0.62
N VAL A 409 4.99 -7.30 0.05
CA VAL A 409 4.82 -5.86 0.16
C VAL A 409 4.93 -5.17 -1.21
N ASN A 410 5.89 -5.58 -2.03
CA ASN A 410 6.17 -4.95 -3.32
C ASN A 410 5.09 -5.25 -4.35
N LYS A 411 4.61 -6.50 -4.41
CA LYS A 411 3.52 -6.89 -5.30
C LYS A 411 2.20 -6.24 -4.90
N THR A 412 1.94 -6.14 -3.60
CA THR A 412 0.74 -5.47 -3.08
C THR A 412 0.76 -3.97 -3.43
N ARG A 413 1.90 -3.28 -3.25
CA ARG A 413 2.10 -1.89 -3.72
C ARG A 413 1.82 -1.71 -5.21
N ARG A 414 2.38 -2.58 -6.06
CA ARG A 414 2.18 -2.52 -7.52
C ARG A 414 0.72 -2.68 -7.94
N SER A 415 -0.06 -3.45 -7.17
CA SER A 415 -1.50 -3.59 -7.45
C SER A 415 -2.25 -2.27 -7.30
N VAL A 416 -1.91 -1.43 -6.33
CA VAL A 416 -2.49 -0.08 -6.15
C VAL A 416 -2.11 0.86 -7.31
N SER A 417 -0.87 0.80 -7.81
CA SER A 417 -0.45 1.59 -8.98
C SER A 417 -1.22 1.25 -10.26
N ARG A 418 -1.59 -0.02 -10.43
CA ARG A 418 -2.43 -0.45 -11.56
C ARG A 418 -3.84 0.12 -11.44
N MET A 419 -4.40 0.13 -10.23
CA MET A 419 -5.71 0.73 -9.96
C MET A 419 -5.76 2.23 -10.30
N ALA A 420 -4.66 2.96 -10.05
CA ALA A 420 -4.56 4.37 -10.37
C ALA A 420 -4.62 4.65 -11.88
N ASN A 421 -3.86 3.88 -12.68
CA ASN A 421 -3.87 4.00 -14.13
C ASN A 421 -5.26 3.71 -14.73
N SER A 422 -5.92 2.65 -14.26
CA SER A 422 -7.29 2.34 -14.66
C SER A 422 -8.26 3.46 -14.26
N SER A 423 -8.12 4.03 -13.05
CA SER A 423 -8.97 5.12 -12.56
C SER A 423 -8.97 6.33 -13.49
N ASP A 424 -7.78 6.77 -13.93
CA ASP A 424 -7.65 7.92 -14.82
C ASP A 424 -8.36 7.68 -16.17
N GLN A 425 -8.14 6.52 -16.79
CA GLN A 425 -8.76 6.19 -18.08
C GLN A 425 -10.30 6.14 -17.99
N ILE A 426 -10.83 5.76 -16.83
CA ILE A 426 -12.27 5.71 -16.59
C ILE A 426 -12.84 7.13 -16.43
N LEU A 427 -12.14 8.01 -15.71
CA LEU A 427 -12.56 9.42 -15.59
C LEU A 427 -12.61 10.11 -16.98
N ASP A 428 -11.62 9.85 -17.85
CA ASP A 428 -11.61 10.34 -19.24
C ASP A 428 -12.78 9.78 -20.08
N LEU A 429 -13.16 8.51 -19.87
CA LEU A 429 -14.33 7.93 -20.55
C LEU A 429 -15.61 8.68 -20.16
N TYR A 430 -15.81 8.98 -18.87
CA TYR A 430 -16.99 9.70 -18.42
C TYR A 430 -16.97 11.19 -18.79
N GLN A 431 -15.81 11.81 -18.90
CA GLN A 431 -15.65 13.12 -19.54
C GLN A 431 -16.13 13.07 -21.01
N THR A 432 -15.66 12.09 -21.76
CA THR A 432 -16.07 11.87 -23.16
C THR A 432 -17.57 11.67 -23.29
N ALA A 433 -18.18 10.89 -22.39
CA ALA A 433 -19.62 10.63 -22.36
C ALA A 433 -20.45 11.89 -22.04
N LEU A 434 -19.98 12.75 -21.14
CA LEU A 434 -20.63 14.04 -20.85
C LEU A 434 -20.60 14.97 -22.06
N TYR A 435 -19.45 15.06 -22.75
CA TYR A 435 -19.30 15.88 -23.94
C TYR A 435 -20.28 15.46 -25.03
N ASN A 436 -20.37 14.15 -25.29
CA ASN A 436 -21.29 13.58 -26.28
C ASN A 436 -22.76 13.82 -25.88
N LEU A 437 -23.11 13.65 -24.59
CA LEU A 437 -24.46 13.88 -24.10
C LEU A 437 -24.91 15.35 -24.19
N ALA A 438 -24.00 16.29 -23.90
CA ALA A 438 -24.29 17.72 -24.02
C ALA A 438 -24.50 18.16 -25.47
N ASP A 439 -23.87 17.48 -26.44
CA ASP A 439 -24.04 17.73 -27.86
C ASP A 439 -25.22 16.96 -28.48
N SER A 440 -25.86 16.09 -27.71
CA SER A 440 -26.99 15.26 -28.18
C SER A 440 -28.22 16.10 -28.43
N ARG A 441 -28.55 16.27 -29.71
CA ARG A 441 -29.62 17.16 -30.15
C ARG A 441 -30.46 16.57 -31.27
N CYS A 442 -31.72 16.95 -31.27
CA CYS A 442 -32.67 16.68 -32.34
C CYS A 442 -32.39 17.59 -33.54
N GLN A 443 -32.35 17.02 -34.75
CA GLN A 443 -32.18 17.79 -35.99
C GLN A 443 -33.53 18.36 -36.41
N MET A 444 -33.75 19.65 -36.11
CA MET A 444 -35.04 20.34 -36.29
C MET A 444 -35.27 20.96 -37.67
N GLY A 445 -34.20 21.27 -38.42
CA GLY A 445 -34.32 22.06 -39.65
C GLY A 445 -35.14 23.35 -39.45
N SER A 446 -36.11 23.59 -40.33
CA SER A 446 -37.02 24.74 -40.26
C SER A 446 -38.19 24.58 -39.29
N ASP A 447 -38.41 23.41 -38.70
CA ASP A 447 -39.62 23.11 -37.91
C ASP A 447 -39.55 23.57 -36.46
N SER A 448 -40.69 23.53 -35.77
CA SER A 448 -40.84 24.13 -34.43
C SER A 448 -40.61 23.14 -33.29
N TYR A 449 -40.84 21.85 -33.54
CA TYR A 449 -40.69 20.79 -32.55
C TYR A 449 -39.89 19.63 -33.15
N CYS A 450 -39.18 18.91 -32.30
CA CYS A 450 -38.50 17.69 -32.69
C CYS A 450 -38.37 16.74 -31.51
N ALA A 451 -38.56 15.46 -31.76
CA ALA A 451 -38.31 14.39 -30.82
C ALA A 451 -37.59 13.24 -31.50
N GLY A 452 -36.82 12.48 -30.73
CA GLY A 452 -36.09 11.38 -31.31
C GLY A 452 -35.36 10.53 -30.31
N LEU A 453 -34.61 9.59 -30.86
CA LEU A 453 -33.85 8.60 -30.14
C LEU A 453 -32.43 8.55 -30.68
N PHE A 454 -31.48 8.26 -29.81
CA PHE A 454 -30.07 8.22 -30.16
C PHE A 454 -29.37 7.06 -29.48
N THR A 455 -28.28 6.61 -30.11
CA THR A 455 -27.31 5.70 -29.50
C THR A 455 -25.92 6.30 -29.62
N GLN A 456 -25.18 6.24 -28.53
CA GLN A 456 -23.83 6.74 -28.40
C GLN A 456 -22.90 5.61 -28.04
N TYR A 457 -21.73 5.62 -28.66
CA TYR A 457 -20.59 4.80 -28.32
C TYR A 457 -19.42 5.72 -27.98
N ASP A 458 -18.97 5.64 -26.73
CA ASP A 458 -17.83 6.37 -26.20
C ASP A 458 -16.68 5.38 -25.95
N SER A 459 -15.46 5.70 -26.35
CA SER A 459 -14.29 4.82 -26.20
C SER A 459 -13.05 5.60 -25.79
N VAL A 460 -12.37 5.13 -24.75
CA VAL A 460 -11.08 5.66 -24.28
C VAL A 460 -10.18 4.49 -23.91
N GLN A 461 -9.09 4.30 -24.65
CA GLN A 461 -8.18 3.16 -24.50
C GLN A 461 -8.95 1.81 -24.55
N LYS A 462 -8.91 1.04 -23.46
CA LYS A 462 -9.61 -0.25 -23.33
C LYS A 462 -11.05 -0.12 -22.83
N ASN A 463 -11.46 1.09 -22.43
CA ASN A 463 -12.78 1.35 -21.88
C ASN A 463 -13.75 1.73 -22.99
N ASN A 464 -14.97 1.22 -22.93
CA ASN A 464 -16.04 1.65 -23.82
C ASN A 464 -17.40 1.67 -23.12
N ARG A 465 -18.28 2.51 -23.64
CA ARG A 465 -19.65 2.69 -23.14
C ARG A 465 -20.60 2.84 -24.30
N VAL A 466 -21.67 2.04 -24.30
CA VAL A 466 -22.82 2.18 -25.19
C VAL A 466 -23.99 2.70 -24.37
N ALA A 467 -24.58 3.81 -24.81
CA ALA A 467 -25.79 4.37 -24.20
C ALA A 467 -26.83 4.73 -25.24
N THR A 468 -28.08 4.38 -24.95
CA THR A 468 -29.24 4.74 -25.77
C THR A 468 -30.11 5.72 -25.00
N GLY A 469 -30.66 6.70 -25.72
CA GLY A 469 -31.37 7.80 -25.12
C GLY A 469 -32.46 8.39 -26.01
N LEU A 470 -33.15 9.38 -25.43
CA LEU A 470 -34.18 10.18 -26.09
C LEU A 470 -33.79 11.65 -25.98
N PHE A 471 -34.10 12.43 -27.01
CA PHE A 471 -34.02 13.89 -26.94
C PHE A 471 -35.31 14.54 -27.42
N GLY A 472 -35.52 15.78 -27.00
CA GLY A 472 -36.59 16.63 -27.49
C GLY A 472 -36.12 18.06 -27.58
N SER A 473 -36.58 18.77 -28.59
CA SER A 473 -36.22 20.15 -28.87
C SER A 473 -37.46 20.95 -29.28
N PHE A 474 -37.48 22.23 -28.93
CA PHE A 474 -38.54 23.14 -29.37
C PHE A 474 -37.99 24.56 -29.57
N ARG A 475 -38.58 25.27 -30.54
CA ARG A 475 -38.28 26.66 -30.84
C ARG A 475 -39.17 27.58 -30.00
N LEU A 476 -38.58 28.61 -29.38
CA LEU A 476 -39.32 29.57 -28.57
C LEU A 476 -40.11 30.54 -29.47
N ARG A 477 -41.16 31.15 -28.91
CA ARG A 477 -41.94 32.20 -29.60
C ARG A 477 -41.12 33.43 -29.97
N ALA A 478 -40.01 33.66 -29.26
CA ALA A 478 -38.99 34.59 -29.72
C ALA A 478 -38.24 33.91 -30.86
N GLU A 479 -38.54 34.32 -32.09
CA GLU A 479 -37.81 33.94 -33.30
C GLU A 479 -36.31 34.09 -33.00
N ASN A 480 -35.50 33.06 -33.28
CA ASN A 480 -34.06 32.91 -33.04
C ASN A 480 -33.62 32.08 -31.83
N TRP A 481 -34.53 31.61 -30.96
CA TRP A 481 -34.15 30.76 -29.82
C TRP A 481 -34.69 29.34 -29.94
N THR A 482 -33.81 28.36 -29.71
CA THR A 482 -34.15 26.93 -29.65
C THR A 482 -33.61 26.32 -28.37
N THR A 483 -34.35 25.42 -27.75
CA THR A 483 -33.89 24.71 -26.55
C THR A 483 -34.25 23.24 -26.65
N GLY A 484 -33.50 22.39 -25.95
CA GLY A 484 -33.75 20.96 -25.90
C GLY A 484 -33.15 20.30 -24.68
N ALA A 485 -33.56 19.05 -24.48
CA ALA A 485 -33.06 18.18 -23.44
C ALA A 485 -32.85 16.76 -23.98
N SER A 486 -31.91 16.05 -23.38
CA SER A 486 -31.57 14.68 -23.68
C SER A 486 -31.47 13.86 -22.40
N LEU A 487 -31.78 12.58 -22.50
CA LEU A 487 -31.54 11.62 -21.41
C LEU A 487 -31.04 10.31 -22.01
N ASN A 488 -30.03 9.68 -21.40
CA ASN A 488 -29.53 8.38 -21.84
C ASN A 488 -29.37 7.40 -20.68
N PHE A 489 -29.41 6.11 -21.03
CA PHE A 489 -29.16 4.99 -20.15
C PHE A 489 -27.99 4.19 -20.70
N ALA A 490 -27.02 3.86 -19.87
CA ALA A 490 -25.92 2.99 -20.29
C ALA A 490 -26.44 1.55 -20.44
N ASN A 491 -26.33 0.99 -21.64
CA ASN A 491 -26.76 -0.37 -21.95
C ASN A 491 -25.64 -1.38 -21.71
N ASN A 492 -24.41 -1.00 -22.07
CA ASN A 492 -23.23 -1.84 -21.90
C ASN A 492 -22.02 -0.94 -21.61
N THR A 493 -21.24 -1.29 -20.59
CA THR A 493 -20.02 -0.57 -20.25
C THR A 493 -18.93 -1.58 -19.96
N ASN A 494 -17.82 -1.51 -20.70
CA ASN A 494 -16.62 -2.28 -20.39
C ASN A 494 -15.58 -1.32 -19.83
N LEU A 495 -15.10 -1.59 -18.62
CA LEU A 495 -14.10 -0.78 -17.95
C LEU A 495 -12.75 -1.52 -17.87
N ALA A 496 -11.70 -0.75 -17.61
CA ALA A 496 -10.35 -1.25 -17.44
C ALA A 496 -10.25 -2.22 -16.26
N GLU A 497 -9.13 -2.95 -16.20
CA GLU A 497 -8.91 -3.96 -15.18
C GLU A 497 -9.12 -3.41 -13.76
N GLY A 498 -9.91 -4.16 -12.98
CA GLY A 498 -10.25 -3.85 -11.60
C GLY A 498 -11.50 -2.99 -11.43
N TYR A 499 -12.22 -2.64 -12.50
CA TYR A 499 -13.44 -1.84 -12.43
C TYR A 499 -14.59 -2.54 -13.14
N ASP A 500 -15.76 -2.53 -12.52
CA ASP A 500 -17.02 -2.96 -13.10
C ASP A 500 -18.13 -1.98 -12.72
N THR A 501 -19.19 -1.94 -13.54
CA THR A 501 -20.37 -1.15 -13.25
C THR A 501 -21.37 -1.95 -12.44
N ARG A 502 -22.01 -1.32 -11.44
CA ARG A 502 -23.11 -1.94 -10.68
C ARG A 502 -24.49 -1.60 -11.24
N GLY A 503 -24.56 -1.25 -12.52
CA GLY A 503 -25.70 -0.55 -13.10
C GLY A 503 -25.78 0.91 -12.61
N SER A 504 -26.61 1.71 -13.27
CA SER A 504 -26.96 3.06 -12.80
C SER A 504 -28.47 3.14 -12.56
N ASN A 505 -28.86 3.56 -11.35
CA ASN A 505 -30.26 3.83 -11.03
C ASN A 505 -30.74 5.19 -11.56
N HIS A 506 -29.87 5.96 -12.24
CA HIS A 506 -30.18 7.31 -12.69
C HIS A 506 -29.79 7.51 -14.17
N PRO A 507 -30.71 8.01 -15.02
CA PRO A 507 -30.34 8.42 -16.38
C PRO A 507 -29.33 9.57 -16.32
N ALA A 508 -28.40 9.59 -17.27
CA ALA A 508 -27.63 10.80 -17.53
C ALA A 508 -28.53 11.79 -18.26
N VAL A 509 -28.37 13.08 -17.99
CA VAL A 509 -29.22 14.14 -18.52
C VAL A 509 -28.38 15.22 -19.20
N GLY A 510 -28.87 15.74 -20.31
CA GLY A 510 -28.31 16.88 -21.03
C GLY A 510 -29.37 17.93 -21.32
N ALA A 511 -28.97 19.19 -21.39
CA ALA A 511 -29.84 20.30 -21.76
C ALA A 511 -29.05 21.37 -22.50
N TRP A 512 -29.72 22.08 -23.40
CA TRP A 512 -29.09 23.16 -24.16
C TRP A 512 -30.08 24.26 -24.54
N LEU A 513 -29.53 25.44 -24.74
CA LEU A 513 -30.21 26.65 -25.20
C LEU A 513 -29.34 27.30 -26.27
N ARG A 514 -29.93 27.55 -27.44
CA ARG A 514 -29.24 28.05 -28.61
C ARG A 514 -29.94 29.29 -29.16
N TYR A 515 -29.14 30.32 -29.44
CA TYR A 515 -29.51 31.49 -30.22
C TYR A 515 -28.92 31.38 -31.64
N GLN A 516 -29.70 31.70 -32.65
CA GLN A 516 -29.28 31.74 -34.06
C GLN A 516 -29.84 33.00 -34.71
N GLU A 517 -28.98 33.90 -35.21
CA GLU A 517 -29.41 35.09 -35.93
C GLU A 517 -30.22 34.75 -37.18
N ASN A 518 -29.76 33.76 -37.94
CA ASN A 518 -30.47 33.21 -39.10
C ASN A 518 -30.65 31.69 -38.95
N MET A 519 -31.78 31.16 -39.45
CA MET A 519 -32.13 29.73 -39.32
C MET A 519 -31.17 28.80 -40.07
N ASP A 520 -30.47 29.30 -41.09
CA ASP A 520 -29.48 28.57 -41.88
C ASP A 520 -28.08 28.52 -41.22
N ASN A 521 -27.97 28.94 -39.96
CA ASN A 521 -26.74 29.10 -39.19
C ASN A 521 -25.78 30.21 -39.67
N THR A 522 -26.17 31.03 -40.65
CA THR A 522 -25.39 32.21 -41.02
C THR A 522 -25.53 33.32 -39.98
N GLY A 523 -24.50 34.17 -39.86
CA GLY A 523 -24.46 35.19 -38.82
C GLY A 523 -24.14 34.62 -37.43
N LEU A 524 -24.51 35.36 -36.39
CA LEU A 524 -24.17 35.00 -35.02
C LEU A 524 -24.95 33.77 -34.53
N ASN A 525 -24.23 32.79 -34.01
CA ASN A 525 -24.80 31.67 -33.25
C ASN A 525 -24.14 31.59 -31.87
N SER A 526 -24.94 31.31 -30.85
CA SER A 526 -24.46 31.14 -29.48
C SER A 526 -25.24 30.04 -28.78
N GLU A 527 -24.55 29.22 -28.00
CA GLU A 527 -25.12 28.04 -27.37
C GLU A 527 -24.58 27.84 -25.96
N LEU A 528 -25.50 27.63 -25.01
CA LEU A 528 -25.21 27.16 -23.68
C LEU A 528 -25.68 25.70 -23.56
N SER A 529 -24.78 24.77 -23.30
CA SER A 529 -25.10 23.36 -23.07
C SER A 529 -24.58 22.87 -21.72
N ALA A 530 -25.28 21.91 -21.13
CA ALA A 530 -24.89 21.29 -19.87
C ALA A 530 -25.27 19.80 -19.84
N ALA A 531 -24.48 19.00 -19.15
CA ALA A 531 -24.75 17.59 -18.92
C ALA A 531 -24.37 17.14 -17.50
N PHE A 532 -25.08 16.15 -17.01
CA PHE A 532 -24.85 15.50 -15.73
C PHE A 532 -24.97 13.98 -15.87
N LEU A 533 -24.06 13.25 -15.22
CA LEU A 533 -24.14 11.79 -15.11
C LEU A 533 -23.69 11.29 -13.74
N GLN A 534 -24.22 10.13 -13.37
CA GLN A 534 -23.77 9.35 -12.22
C GLN A 534 -23.70 7.87 -12.57
N GLN A 535 -22.67 7.18 -12.07
CA GLN A 535 -22.45 5.75 -12.26
C GLN A 535 -21.95 5.09 -10.97
N GLY A 536 -22.62 4.01 -10.54
CA GLY A 536 -22.12 3.15 -9.47
C GLY A 536 -21.05 2.17 -9.97
N LEU A 537 -19.98 2.01 -9.19
CA LEU A 537 -18.84 1.13 -9.49
C LEU A 537 -18.67 0.04 -8.44
N GLU A 538 -18.24 -1.13 -8.90
CA GLU A 538 -17.55 -2.15 -8.10
C GLU A 538 -16.08 -2.14 -8.49
N ILE A 539 -15.20 -2.06 -7.51
CA ILE A 539 -13.76 -1.90 -7.73
C ILE A 539 -13.04 -3.06 -7.04
N THR A 540 -12.28 -3.82 -7.81
CA THR A 540 -11.51 -4.98 -7.37
C THR A 540 -10.02 -4.76 -7.64
N ARG A 541 -9.24 -4.58 -6.58
CA ARG A 541 -7.77 -4.66 -6.64
C ARG A 541 -7.38 -6.13 -6.73
N LYS A 542 -7.13 -6.59 -7.95
CA LYS A 542 -6.77 -7.99 -8.21
C LYS A 542 -5.45 -8.37 -7.53
N ALA A 543 -5.45 -9.55 -6.91
CA ALA A 543 -4.25 -10.15 -6.37
C ALA A 543 -3.22 -10.46 -7.47
N GLN A 544 -1.96 -10.12 -7.22
CA GLN A 544 -0.82 -10.81 -7.81
C GLN A 544 -0.48 -12.07 -7.01
N LYS A 545 0.35 -12.97 -7.56
CA LYS A 545 0.89 -14.13 -6.81
C LYS A 545 1.48 -13.64 -5.48
N ASN A 546 0.98 -14.19 -4.37
CA ASN A 546 1.38 -13.85 -2.99
C ASN A 546 0.99 -12.44 -2.51
N SER A 547 -0.14 -11.92 -2.99
CA SER A 547 -0.80 -10.72 -2.45
C SER A 547 -2.31 -10.97 -2.33
N GLU A 548 -3.02 -10.04 -1.70
CA GLU A 548 -4.45 -10.17 -1.43
C GLU A 548 -5.31 -9.44 -2.48
N GLU A 549 -6.47 -10.03 -2.80
CA GLU A 549 -7.49 -9.36 -3.62
C GLU A 549 -8.40 -8.52 -2.71
N GLY A 550 -8.51 -7.23 -3.01
CA GLY A 550 -9.38 -6.31 -2.27
C GLY A 550 -10.57 -5.86 -3.09
N LYS A 551 -11.76 -5.77 -2.48
CA LYS A 551 -12.99 -5.32 -3.16
C LYS A 551 -13.67 -4.18 -2.41
N GLY A 552 -14.13 -3.17 -3.14
CA GLY A 552 -14.86 -2.04 -2.59
C GLY A 552 -15.83 -1.41 -3.60
N TYR A 553 -16.59 -0.43 -3.12
CA TYR A 553 -17.66 0.21 -3.90
C TYR A 553 -17.49 1.72 -3.92
N SER A 554 -17.75 2.34 -5.08
CA SER A 554 -17.62 3.78 -5.27
C SER A 554 -18.65 4.29 -6.28
N ASP A 555 -18.69 5.59 -6.50
CA ASP A 555 -19.56 6.26 -7.46
C ASP A 555 -18.76 7.30 -8.26
N ILE A 556 -18.98 7.33 -9.57
CA ILE A 556 -18.56 8.42 -10.45
C ILE A 556 -19.71 9.44 -10.55
N LYS A 557 -19.36 10.72 -10.43
CA LYS A 557 -20.23 11.86 -10.69
C LYS A 557 -19.53 12.83 -11.64
N GLY A 558 -20.27 13.27 -12.65
CA GLY A 558 -19.73 14.11 -13.71
C GLY A 558 -20.66 15.28 -14.03
N TYR A 559 -20.07 16.46 -14.23
CA TYR A 559 -20.74 17.68 -14.65
C TYR A 559 -20.01 18.27 -15.85
N TYR A 560 -20.75 18.77 -16.83
CA TYR A 560 -20.23 19.50 -17.97
C TYR A 560 -21.08 20.73 -18.26
N VAL A 561 -20.45 21.85 -18.60
CA VAL A 561 -21.09 23.07 -19.06
C VAL A 561 -20.23 23.67 -20.18
N SER A 562 -20.86 24.09 -21.28
CA SER A 562 -20.19 24.78 -22.38
C SER A 562 -20.96 26.02 -22.81
N LEU A 563 -20.25 27.13 -23.04
CA LEU A 563 -20.78 28.30 -23.74
C LEU A 563 -20.00 28.47 -25.03
N GLN A 564 -20.62 28.13 -26.16
CA GLN A 564 -20.05 28.24 -27.50
C GLN A 564 -20.62 29.46 -28.21
N THR A 565 -19.79 30.18 -28.96
CA THR A 565 -20.22 31.26 -29.85
C THR A 565 -19.46 31.15 -31.17
N GLY A 566 -20.18 31.27 -32.28
CA GLY A 566 -19.61 31.23 -33.62
C GLY A 566 -20.29 32.22 -34.55
N TYR A 567 -19.67 32.46 -35.70
CA TYR A 567 -20.22 33.32 -36.74
C TYR A 567 -20.21 32.56 -38.07
N GLY A 568 -21.38 32.24 -38.60
CA GLY A 568 -21.52 31.47 -39.84
C GLY A 568 -21.38 32.34 -41.08
N PHE A 569 -20.54 31.90 -42.02
CA PHE A 569 -20.33 32.50 -43.33
C PHE A 569 -20.84 31.55 -44.41
N ALA A 570 -21.72 32.02 -45.29
CA ALA A 570 -22.08 31.31 -46.51
C ALA A 570 -20.95 31.44 -47.53
N LEU A 571 -20.19 30.37 -47.74
CA LEU A 571 -19.13 30.31 -48.76
C LEU A 571 -19.73 30.05 -50.15
N SER A 572 -20.81 29.26 -50.21
CA SER A 572 -21.65 29.06 -51.39
C SER A 572 -23.10 28.83 -50.93
N GLU A 573 -24.05 28.69 -51.86
CA GLU A 573 -25.44 28.33 -51.53
C GLU A 573 -25.56 26.96 -50.83
N GLN A 574 -24.55 26.11 -50.96
CA GLN A 574 -24.51 24.76 -50.38
C GLN A 574 -23.53 24.63 -49.21
N THR A 575 -22.68 25.63 -48.93
CA THR A 575 -21.57 25.47 -47.98
C THR A 575 -21.50 26.62 -47.00
N ASN A 576 -21.62 26.29 -45.71
CA ASN A 576 -21.47 27.22 -44.60
C ASN A 576 -20.23 26.88 -43.78
N ILE A 577 -19.46 27.90 -43.39
CA ILE A 577 -18.29 27.77 -42.53
C ILE A 577 -18.51 28.61 -41.27
N THR A 578 -18.27 28.03 -40.10
CA THR A 578 -18.48 28.68 -38.80
C THR A 578 -17.22 28.58 -37.96
N PRO A 579 -16.32 29.59 -37.98
CA PRO A 579 -15.36 29.75 -36.90
C PRO A 579 -16.09 29.94 -35.57
N LEU A 580 -15.56 29.31 -34.52
CA LEU A 580 -16.17 29.29 -33.19
C LEU A 580 -15.12 29.41 -32.08
N ALA A 581 -15.59 29.90 -30.94
CA ALA A 581 -14.91 29.83 -29.66
C ALA A 581 -15.88 29.30 -28.60
N ALA A 582 -15.41 28.46 -27.68
CA ALA A 582 -16.23 28.01 -26.56
C ALA A 582 -15.46 28.01 -25.24
N LEU A 583 -16.15 28.30 -24.15
CA LEU A 583 -15.66 28.04 -22.79
C LEU A 583 -16.29 26.75 -22.30
N LYS A 584 -15.45 25.75 -21.99
CA LYS A 584 -15.88 24.43 -21.50
C LYS A 584 -15.43 24.23 -20.07
N TYR A 585 -16.37 23.94 -19.19
CA TYR A 585 -16.12 23.54 -17.82
C TYR A 585 -16.54 22.08 -17.62
N HIS A 586 -15.70 21.30 -16.96
CA HIS A 586 -16.07 19.94 -16.57
C HIS A 586 -15.47 19.55 -15.23
N ASP A 587 -16.20 18.75 -14.46
CA ASP A 587 -15.82 18.20 -13.16
C ASP A 587 -16.26 16.74 -13.11
N VAL A 588 -15.32 15.82 -13.25
CA VAL A 588 -15.56 14.38 -13.19
C VAL A 588 -14.78 13.81 -12.01
N SER A 589 -15.48 13.13 -11.11
CA SER A 589 -14.87 12.58 -9.90
C SER A 589 -15.44 11.23 -9.50
N ARG A 590 -14.58 10.39 -8.93
CA ARG A 590 -14.88 9.15 -8.23
C ARG A 590 -14.79 9.41 -6.72
N ALA A 591 -15.82 9.02 -5.97
CA ALA A 591 -15.82 9.13 -4.51
C ALA A 591 -14.75 8.23 -3.86
N GLY A 592 -14.22 8.62 -2.69
CA GLY A 592 -13.37 7.73 -1.88
C GLY A 592 -14.11 6.47 -1.43
N TYR A 593 -13.38 5.39 -1.18
CA TYR A 593 -13.94 4.12 -0.72
C TYR A 593 -12.93 3.31 0.09
N THR A 594 -13.42 2.31 0.81
CA THR A 594 -12.59 1.36 1.56
C THR A 594 -12.88 -0.04 1.04
N GLU A 595 -11.83 -0.85 0.89
CA GLU A 595 -11.95 -2.27 0.59
C GLU A 595 -12.61 -3.01 1.77
N SER A 596 -13.20 -4.16 1.47
CA SER A 596 -13.90 -4.98 2.45
C SER A 596 -12.95 -5.49 3.54
N ASP A 597 -13.44 -5.57 4.79
CA ASP A 597 -12.63 -5.98 5.95
C ASP A 597 -12.36 -7.50 6.03
N ASN A 598 -12.69 -8.26 4.98
CA ASN A 598 -12.49 -9.72 4.92
C ASN A 598 -11.09 -10.14 4.45
N ILE A 599 -10.16 -9.19 4.36
CA ILE A 599 -8.75 -9.41 4.02
C ILE A 599 -7.83 -8.87 5.12
N ASN A 600 -6.57 -9.32 5.14
CA ASN A 600 -5.66 -8.95 6.21
C ASN A 600 -5.27 -7.47 6.14
N PHE A 601 -5.02 -6.97 4.93
CA PHE A 601 -4.58 -5.60 4.68
C PHE A 601 -5.49 -4.87 3.67
N PRO A 602 -6.68 -4.39 4.11
CA PRO A 602 -7.59 -3.64 3.24
C PRO A 602 -7.05 -2.24 2.90
N ALA A 603 -7.28 -1.80 1.66
CA ALA A 603 -6.93 -0.46 1.21
C ALA A 603 -8.06 0.56 1.43
N VAL A 604 -7.69 1.79 1.76
CA VAL A 604 -8.56 2.98 1.79
C VAL A 604 -8.14 3.89 0.65
N TYR A 605 -9.06 4.20 -0.27
CA TYR A 605 -8.81 5.09 -1.40
C TYR A 605 -9.50 6.42 -1.21
N GLY A 606 -8.78 7.51 -1.49
CA GLY A 606 -9.36 8.84 -1.52
C GLY A 606 -10.25 9.08 -2.74
N ARG A 607 -10.84 10.27 -2.75
CA ARG A 607 -11.51 10.83 -3.92
C ARG A 607 -10.47 11.03 -5.02
N ALA A 608 -10.81 10.63 -6.24
CA ALA A 608 -10.02 10.93 -7.44
C ALA A 608 -10.89 11.75 -8.39
N GLY A 609 -10.37 12.81 -8.98
CA GLY A 609 -11.19 13.68 -9.81
C GLY A 609 -10.39 14.73 -10.57
N ASN A 610 -11.07 15.32 -11.54
CA ASN A 610 -10.50 16.28 -12.44
C ASN A 610 -11.48 17.41 -12.71
N LYS A 611 -10.99 18.66 -12.59
CA LYS A 611 -11.75 19.87 -12.90
C LYS A 611 -10.98 20.72 -13.88
N ASN A 612 -11.54 20.99 -15.05
CA ASN A 612 -10.94 21.93 -16.00
C ASN A 612 -11.89 23.02 -16.44
N LEU A 613 -11.26 24.13 -16.81
CA LEU A 613 -11.81 25.16 -17.67
C LEU A 613 -10.93 25.26 -18.92
N ASP A 614 -11.51 25.02 -20.09
CA ASP A 614 -10.84 25.06 -21.38
C ASP A 614 -11.47 26.13 -22.30
N LEU A 615 -10.63 26.76 -23.12
CA LEU A 615 -11.02 27.59 -24.25
C LEU A 615 -10.92 26.74 -25.53
N GLN A 616 -12.05 26.40 -26.13
CA GLN A 616 -12.10 25.79 -27.45
C GLN A 616 -11.96 26.87 -28.51
N LEU A 617 -11.12 26.63 -29.52
CA LEU A 617 -11.07 27.37 -30.77
C LEU A 617 -11.14 26.39 -31.93
N GLY A 618 -11.99 26.67 -32.92
CA GLY A 618 -12.13 25.78 -34.06
C GLY A 618 -12.96 26.36 -35.19
N VAL A 619 -13.16 25.54 -36.22
CA VAL A 619 -13.97 25.86 -37.38
C VAL A 619 -14.84 24.67 -37.72
N ASN A 620 -16.13 24.91 -37.85
CA ASN A 620 -17.10 23.95 -38.36
C ASN A 620 -17.43 24.24 -39.83
N ILE A 621 -17.76 23.20 -40.58
CA ILE A 621 -18.23 23.26 -41.96
C ILE A 621 -19.50 22.43 -42.09
N ASN A 622 -20.48 22.97 -42.81
CA ASN A 622 -21.71 22.30 -43.19
C ASN A 622 -21.81 22.38 -44.72
N HIS A 623 -22.04 21.25 -45.38
CA HIS A 623 -22.10 21.15 -46.84
C HIS A 623 -23.29 20.30 -47.28
N HIS A 624 -24.24 20.91 -47.99
CA HIS A 624 -25.37 20.22 -48.60
C HIS A 624 -24.96 19.59 -49.93
N ILE A 625 -24.99 18.26 -50.00
CA ILE A 625 -24.76 17.54 -51.26
C ILE A 625 -26.01 17.65 -52.16
N ASN A 626 -27.18 17.52 -51.54
CA ASN A 626 -28.50 17.69 -52.14
C ASN A 626 -29.53 17.94 -51.03
N GLU A 627 -30.82 18.03 -51.37
CA GLU A 627 -31.90 18.30 -50.41
C GLU A 627 -32.03 17.22 -49.31
N SER A 628 -31.54 16.00 -49.54
CA SER A 628 -31.65 14.88 -48.60
C SER A 628 -30.37 14.58 -47.82
N ILE A 629 -29.21 15.11 -48.23
CA ILE A 629 -27.91 14.77 -47.65
C ILE A 629 -27.12 16.03 -47.30
N GLU A 630 -26.78 16.17 -46.02
CA GLU A 630 -25.87 17.18 -45.50
C GLU A 630 -24.67 16.52 -44.80
N LEU A 631 -23.48 17.02 -45.07
CA LEU A 631 -22.25 16.67 -44.36
C LEU A 631 -21.88 17.80 -43.41
N ASP A 632 -21.61 17.45 -42.15
CA ASP A 632 -21.05 18.36 -41.16
C ASP A 632 -19.66 17.90 -40.72
N GLY A 633 -18.80 18.83 -40.34
CA GLY A 633 -17.48 18.52 -39.82
C GLY A 633 -16.90 19.68 -39.05
N GLY A 634 -15.92 19.39 -38.21
CA GLY A 634 -15.25 20.42 -37.43
C GLY A 634 -13.89 19.99 -36.96
N ILE A 635 -12.99 20.96 -36.84
CA ILE A 635 -11.63 20.75 -36.35
C ILE A 635 -11.21 21.93 -35.49
N GLY A 636 -10.43 21.66 -34.44
CA GLY A 636 -9.93 22.69 -33.57
C GLY A 636 -9.09 22.15 -32.43
N ALA A 637 -8.94 22.95 -31.38
CA ALA A 637 -8.26 22.56 -30.16
C ALA A 637 -8.90 23.20 -28.93
N ASP A 638 -8.89 22.45 -27.83
CA ASP A 638 -9.18 22.93 -26.49
C ASP A 638 -7.88 23.36 -25.82
N ILE A 639 -7.80 24.64 -25.42
CA ILE A 639 -6.66 25.24 -24.74
C ILE A 639 -7.01 25.36 -23.25
N ARG A 640 -6.22 24.70 -22.41
CA ARG A 640 -6.45 24.69 -20.96
C ARG A 640 -6.21 26.07 -20.35
N ILE A 641 -7.22 26.61 -19.67
CA ILE A 641 -7.14 27.88 -18.91
C ILE A 641 -6.83 27.59 -17.44
N ASN A 642 -7.58 26.67 -16.83
CA ASN A 642 -7.42 26.29 -15.44
C ASN A 642 -7.63 24.78 -15.26
N HIS A 643 -6.91 24.20 -14.32
CA HIS A 643 -6.96 22.77 -14.03
C HIS A 643 -6.69 22.50 -12.57
N LYS A 644 -7.55 21.68 -11.98
CA LYS A 644 -7.36 21.13 -10.64
C LYS A 644 -7.60 19.63 -10.71
N ARG A 645 -6.58 18.87 -10.34
CA ARG A 645 -6.59 17.41 -10.27
C ARG A 645 -6.47 16.97 -8.82
N ASP A 646 -7.31 16.04 -8.40
CA ASP A 646 -7.11 15.31 -7.16
C ASP A 646 -6.07 14.21 -7.44
N ASP A 647 -5.07 14.07 -6.57
CA ASP A 647 -4.15 12.94 -6.67
C ASP A 647 -4.87 11.62 -6.37
N PHE A 648 -4.45 10.54 -7.02
CA PHE A 648 -4.97 9.22 -6.67
C PHE A 648 -4.30 8.75 -5.38
N THR A 649 -5.06 8.64 -4.29
CA THR A 649 -4.56 8.15 -3.00
C THR A 649 -5.06 6.73 -2.68
N GLY A 650 -4.18 5.88 -2.13
CA GLY A 650 -4.51 4.51 -1.70
C GLY A 650 -3.69 4.01 -0.50
N LEU A 651 -4.26 4.00 0.69
CA LEU A 651 -3.59 3.58 1.92
C LEU A 651 -3.91 2.11 2.25
N ILE A 652 -2.90 1.25 2.24
CA ILE A 652 -2.97 -0.09 2.83
C ILE A 652 -2.11 -0.06 4.10
N ARG A 653 -2.70 -0.16 5.28
CA ARG A 653 -1.93 -0.11 6.54
C ARG A 653 -0.81 -1.16 6.54
N TYR A 654 0.37 -0.77 7.03
CA TYR A 654 1.60 -1.59 7.11
C TYR A 654 2.27 -1.94 5.78
N VAL A 655 1.53 -1.91 4.66
CA VAL A 655 2.08 -2.16 3.32
C VAL A 655 2.47 -0.85 2.66
N ASN A 656 1.55 0.11 2.66
CA ASN A 656 1.77 1.46 2.21
C ASN A 656 1.80 2.34 3.45
N ASP A 657 2.73 3.24 3.44
CA ASP A 657 2.80 4.33 4.39
C ASP A 657 1.79 5.43 3.86
N SER A 658 1.59 6.55 4.56
CA SER A 658 0.47 7.53 4.33
C SER A 658 -0.02 7.69 2.88
N ASP A 659 -1.34 7.72 2.64
CA ASP A 659 -2.02 7.93 1.34
C ASP A 659 -1.12 7.72 0.12
N TYR A 660 -0.94 6.48 -0.40
CA TYR A 660 -0.12 6.24 -1.60
C TYR A 660 -0.55 7.19 -2.73
N ILE A 661 0.27 8.20 -3.03
CA ILE A 661 -0.05 9.23 -4.01
C ILE A 661 0.51 8.78 -5.36
N TYR A 662 -0.37 8.44 -6.30
CA TYR A 662 0.02 8.22 -7.69
C TYR A 662 -0.17 9.50 -8.51
N TYR A 663 0.94 10.01 -9.05
CA TYR A 663 0.96 11.18 -9.93
C TYR A 663 1.37 10.78 -11.35
N ARG A 664 0.47 10.95 -12.32
CA ARG A 664 0.71 10.59 -13.74
C ARG A 664 1.50 11.66 -14.53
N GLY A 665 1.98 12.72 -13.86
CA GLY A 665 2.62 13.86 -14.52
C GLY A 665 1.63 14.97 -14.91
N GLU A 666 2.14 16.00 -15.58
CA GLU A 666 1.34 17.16 -15.99
C GLU A 666 0.28 16.80 -17.04
N SER A 667 -0.94 17.35 -16.92
CA SER A 667 -1.96 17.28 -17.99
C SER A 667 -1.51 18.05 -19.24
N GLN A 668 -2.03 17.68 -20.42
CA GLN A 668 -1.80 18.39 -21.67
C GLN A 668 -2.39 19.82 -21.63
N SER A 669 -1.70 20.77 -22.23
CA SER A 669 -2.15 22.17 -22.31
C SER A 669 -3.02 22.47 -23.53
N VAL A 670 -2.84 21.72 -24.62
CA VAL A 670 -3.58 21.87 -25.87
C VAL A 670 -4.06 20.49 -26.29
N LYS A 671 -5.38 20.37 -26.50
CA LYS A 671 -6.06 19.12 -26.82
C LYS A 671 -6.75 19.24 -28.18
N PRO A 672 -6.18 18.69 -29.27
CA PRO A 672 -6.85 18.72 -30.57
C PRO A 672 -8.13 17.89 -30.57
N TYR A 673 -9.09 18.31 -31.39
CA TYR A 673 -10.30 17.56 -31.70
C TYR A 673 -10.66 17.64 -33.18
N VAL A 674 -11.36 16.63 -33.68
CA VAL A 674 -11.95 16.59 -35.02
C VAL A 674 -13.23 15.77 -34.98
N HIS A 675 -14.24 16.18 -35.75
CA HIS A 675 -15.45 15.39 -35.93
C HIS A 675 -15.98 15.49 -37.36
N ALA A 676 -16.80 14.51 -37.73
CA ALA A 676 -17.54 14.45 -38.97
C ALA A 676 -18.94 13.86 -38.73
N GLY A 677 -19.92 14.34 -39.47
CA GLY A 677 -21.31 13.94 -39.41
C GLY A 677 -21.95 13.86 -40.79
N LEU A 678 -22.88 12.92 -40.92
CA LEU A 678 -23.74 12.74 -42.08
C LEU A 678 -25.18 12.83 -41.61
N ASN A 679 -25.95 13.75 -42.17
CA ASN A 679 -27.37 13.92 -41.95
C ASN A 679 -28.11 13.50 -43.22
N TYR A 680 -29.02 12.53 -43.08
CA TYR A 680 -29.84 12.01 -44.17
C TYR A 680 -31.32 12.22 -43.86
N ALA A 681 -32.00 13.07 -44.63
CA ALA A 681 -33.43 13.27 -44.54
C ALA A 681 -34.15 12.07 -45.18
N ILE A 682 -34.73 11.19 -44.35
CA ILE A 682 -35.46 10.01 -44.81
C ILE A 682 -36.81 10.45 -45.43
N THR A 683 -37.45 11.41 -44.79
CA THR A 683 -38.67 12.09 -45.24
C THR A 683 -38.53 13.58 -44.96
N PRO A 684 -39.43 14.45 -45.47
CA PRO A 684 -39.42 15.87 -45.14
C PRO A 684 -39.49 16.17 -43.63
N ASP A 685 -40.01 15.22 -42.82
CA ASP A 685 -40.24 15.37 -41.39
C ASP A 685 -39.29 14.49 -40.55
N SER A 686 -38.32 13.79 -41.15
CA SER A 686 -37.42 12.89 -40.41
C SER A 686 -36.00 12.83 -40.93
N THR A 687 -35.05 12.87 -39.98
CA THR A 687 -33.61 12.90 -40.24
C THR A 687 -32.89 11.81 -39.47
N LEU A 688 -32.01 11.08 -40.16
CA LEU A 688 -31.04 10.16 -39.58
C LEU A 688 -29.65 10.81 -39.60
N ARG A 689 -29.03 10.99 -38.43
CA ARG A 689 -27.66 11.48 -38.30
C ARG A 689 -26.73 10.38 -37.82
N ALA A 690 -25.61 10.20 -38.52
CA ALA A 690 -24.48 9.40 -38.06
C ALA A 690 -23.26 10.32 -37.87
N ASN A 691 -22.56 10.22 -36.75
CA ASN A 691 -21.38 11.04 -36.48
C ASN A 691 -20.24 10.26 -35.86
N VAL A 692 -19.02 10.74 -36.10
CA VAL A 692 -17.78 10.25 -35.49
C VAL A 692 -16.95 11.44 -35.02
N GLY A 693 -16.35 11.32 -33.83
CA GLY A 693 -15.51 12.34 -33.23
C GLY A 693 -14.24 11.71 -32.64
N TYR A 694 -13.16 12.47 -32.69
CA TYR A 694 -11.90 12.19 -32.01
C TYR A 694 -11.49 13.42 -31.21
N HIS A 695 -10.99 13.21 -30.01
CA HIS A 695 -10.34 14.24 -29.21
C HIS A 695 -9.30 13.63 -28.29
N THR A 696 -8.40 14.48 -27.81
CA THR A 696 -7.47 14.13 -26.74
C THR A 696 -8.09 14.51 -25.39
N THR A 697 -7.99 13.59 -24.44
CA THR A 697 -8.55 13.73 -23.08
C THR A 697 -7.53 14.31 -22.11
N ASP A 698 -7.97 14.64 -20.90
CA ASP A 698 -7.12 15.34 -19.93
C ASP A 698 -5.95 14.47 -19.43
N TYR A 699 -6.15 13.15 -19.32
CA TYR A 699 -5.06 12.22 -18.99
C TYR A 699 -4.34 11.64 -20.21
N ARG A 700 -4.26 12.44 -21.30
CA ARG A 700 -3.49 12.14 -22.52
C ARG A 700 -3.91 10.85 -23.22
N ASN A 701 -5.18 10.48 -23.10
CA ASN A 701 -5.75 9.33 -23.80
C ASN A 701 -6.53 9.79 -25.02
N ASP A 702 -6.65 8.90 -26.00
CA ASP A 702 -7.43 9.12 -27.21
C ASP A 702 -8.90 8.79 -26.94
N GLY A 703 -9.77 9.78 -27.08
CA GLY A 703 -11.21 9.66 -26.93
C GLY A 703 -11.90 9.62 -28.30
N VAL A 704 -12.65 8.54 -28.55
CA VAL A 704 -13.45 8.35 -29.76
C VAL A 704 -14.93 8.33 -29.41
N GLN A 705 -15.73 9.03 -30.19
CA GLN A 705 -17.19 9.11 -30.06
C GLN A 705 -17.82 8.68 -31.37
N VAL A 706 -18.86 7.85 -31.31
CA VAL A 706 -19.72 7.52 -32.45
C VAL A 706 -21.17 7.70 -32.03
N GLY A 707 -21.97 8.35 -32.87
CA GLY A 707 -23.39 8.61 -32.62
C GLY A 707 -24.26 8.19 -33.79
N LEU A 708 -25.44 7.66 -33.48
CA LEU A 708 -26.52 7.42 -34.44
C LEU A 708 -27.83 7.96 -33.86
N ASN A 709 -28.42 8.93 -34.53
CA ASN A 709 -29.56 9.69 -34.04
C ASN A 709 -30.69 9.64 -35.08
N TYR A 710 -31.89 9.30 -34.65
CA TYR A 710 -33.11 9.47 -35.44
C TYR A 710 -33.93 10.62 -34.86
N SER A 711 -34.30 11.58 -35.70
CA SER A 711 -35.08 12.77 -35.35
C SER A 711 -36.36 12.80 -36.18
N TYR A 712 -37.48 13.11 -35.54
CA TYR A 712 -38.77 13.42 -36.17
C TYR A 712 -39.16 14.84 -35.79
N HIS A 713 -39.48 15.70 -36.76
CA HIS A 713 -39.71 17.13 -36.57
C HIS A 713 -41.03 17.59 -37.22
N TRP A 714 -41.70 18.59 -36.62
CA TRP A 714 -43.02 19.11 -37.03
C TRP A 714 -43.34 20.53 -36.52
#